data_AF-A0A0E3S1X7-F1
#
_entry.id   AF-A0A0E3S1X7-F1
#
_cell.length_a   1.000
_cell.length_b   1.000
_cell.length_c   1.000
_cell.angle_alpha   90.00
_cell.angle_beta   90.00
_cell.angle_gamma   90.00
#
_symmetry.space_group_name_H-M   'P 1'
#
loop_
_entity.id
_entity.type
_entity.pdbx_description
1 polymer ?
#
loop_
_entity_poly.entity_id
_entity_poly.type
_entity_poly.pdbx_seq_one_letter_code
_entity_poly.pdbx_strand_id
1 'polypeptide(L)'
;MDKEAFLHQLESSAANKDNKLFAKTIYDLPADVIVGFTKEEFSRIIYISHHFSSQKMDRLFNFLENKGLFSLKNALKGIDELNNFLLSKFYYSSCISLYETNKEKVKRVLVNNAIVCDKLAEMGVDSRSNLEKAVGLYGDAQKIFPKASASYARALMNEGNARQTLAGMGVDSRPNLETAVGLYGDAQKIFPKASASYARALMNEGNARKTLAEMGVDSRSNLEKAVGLYGDAQKIFPKTSADYASALMNEGTARKTLAVMGVDSRSNLETAVGLYGDAQKIFPKASASYASALMNEGTARQTLAGMGVDSRPNLETAVGLYGDAQKIFPKASASYARALMNEGSARQTLAGMGVDSRSNLEKAVGLYGDAQKIFPKASASYARALMNEGSARQTLAGMGVDSRENLETAVSLYGDAKEIFTKTSADYARVLVNEGSTRKTLAEMDVDSQENYNRSKKLYLESISILEKLGDGWVYSIALLNLNSLLKNNFYKTGDKKNLEEWEGNLGDIEEKIKDRDIRYKERLIARIHEIRASLLEFDGKSGIQKASREYDTAYKLSKDPFYNFMDEFCQARIDTKSFCELVSDWKLEEKKGIFLDYYDYTVFECHLENALKSTINEEDELKLAVEKLTEIRDRTQIKIIKDRVSAYMYLLKALVDCFTTDSYKEAAANVKEGCKIFREYGDKQGQQMCEIFHNAVVKKRDPEAWQEIIRNREFSSNFYSLLCEYSDRKRADIECYRFDQVHEIMGAVSKDIEQVKEISIRTENKIDEIQSQIHSGFAEIKGQIEEGFDGTAAELRQIKGKINNIEQDLDNLVRISNDVGGKEGECIREFASQMLEIMKKGDSEALKRFSEKIVQNSSSITEIIEAAEIPEKEKTEAKSKLSDFKKIPGILKEKAKSFSVDVTKDVVVSLTAEEIITYLTPVLSTAAFGVPIPSQVVGILLKAIRNS
;
A
#
# COMPACT_ATOMS: atom_id res chain seq x y z
N MET A 1 80.06 2.81 -40.48
CA MET A 1 79.30 3.93 -41.06
C MET A 1 78.18 4.23 -40.07
N ASP A 2 78.12 5.45 -39.56
CA ASP A 2 77.01 5.86 -38.69
C ASP A 2 75.73 6.13 -39.49
N LYS A 3 74.64 6.35 -38.76
CA LYS A 3 73.28 6.48 -39.29
C LYS A 3 73.09 7.71 -40.19
N GLU A 4 73.65 8.86 -39.82
CA GLU A 4 73.56 10.10 -40.60
C GLU A 4 74.39 10.02 -41.88
N ALA A 5 75.61 9.48 -41.79
CA ALA A 5 76.46 9.23 -42.94
C ALA A 5 75.80 8.26 -43.94
N PHE A 6 75.11 7.22 -43.44
CA PHE A 6 74.35 6.31 -44.30
C PHE A 6 73.21 7.03 -45.03
N LEU A 7 72.35 7.78 -44.31
CA LEU A 7 71.21 8.47 -44.92
C LEU A 7 71.68 9.49 -45.97
N HIS A 8 72.73 10.26 -45.67
CA HIS A 8 73.30 11.21 -46.62
C HIS A 8 73.87 10.53 -47.87
N GLN A 9 74.61 9.42 -47.72
CA GLN A 9 75.11 8.65 -48.87
C GLN A 9 73.98 8.02 -49.69
N LEU A 10 72.92 7.54 -49.03
CA LEU A 10 71.75 6.97 -49.68
C LEU A 10 71.00 8.03 -50.50
N GLU A 11 70.77 9.22 -49.94
CA GLU A 11 70.14 10.35 -50.64
C GLU A 11 71.01 10.86 -51.80
N SER A 12 72.32 10.97 -51.59
CA SER A 12 73.27 11.33 -52.65
C SER A 12 73.23 10.33 -53.81
N SER A 13 73.17 9.03 -53.51
CA SER A 13 73.04 7.99 -54.55
C SER A 13 71.75 8.14 -55.35
N ALA A 14 70.63 8.48 -54.70
CA ALA A 14 69.34 8.66 -55.34
C ALA A 14 69.30 9.91 -56.23
N ALA A 15 69.83 11.04 -55.72
CA ALA A 15 69.92 12.29 -56.47
C ALA A 15 70.74 12.13 -57.76
N ASN A 16 71.82 11.36 -57.69
CA ASN A 16 72.72 11.10 -58.82
C ASN A 16 72.33 9.87 -59.67
N LYS A 17 71.28 9.13 -59.29
CA LYS A 17 70.91 7.83 -59.88
C LYS A 17 72.10 6.85 -59.96
N ASP A 18 72.95 6.85 -58.93
CA ASP A 18 74.15 6.01 -58.87
C ASP A 18 73.86 4.67 -58.20
N ASN A 19 73.68 3.67 -59.05
CA ASN A 19 73.37 2.29 -58.68
C ASN A 19 74.48 1.61 -57.88
N LYS A 20 75.74 1.93 -58.20
CA LYS A 20 76.90 1.32 -57.55
C LYS A 20 77.07 1.89 -56.15
N LEU A 21 76.93 3.22 -56.03
CA LEU A 21 76.94 3.89 -54.74
C LEU A 21 75.78 3.39 -53.87
N PHE A 22 74.55 3.38 -54.38
CA PHE A 22 73.38 2.86 -53.65
C PHE A 22 73.61 1.43 -53.12
N ALA A 23 74.03 0.51 -54.00
CA ALA A 23 74.28 -0.88 -53.60
C ALA A 23 75.41 -0.99 -52.56
N LYS A 24 76.50 -0.24 -52.73
CA LYS A 24 77.61 -0.20 -51.77
C LYS A 24 77.16 0.32 -50.41
N THR A 25 76.41 1.41 -50.39
CA THR A 25 75.85 2.01 -49.17
C THR A 25 74.97 1.01 -48.40
N ILE A 26 74.21 0.16 -49.10
CA ILE A 26 73.41 -0.92 -48.48
C ILE A 26 74.29 -2.09 -47.99
N TYR A 27 75.35 -2.47 -48.71
CA TYR A 27 76.26 -3.54 -48.27
C TYR A 27 77.05 -3.17 -47.01
N ASP A 28 77.47 -1.90 -46.92
CA ASP A 28 78.32 -1.40 -45.84
C ASP A 28 77.51 -1.01 -44.58
N LEU A 29 76.18 -1.15 -44.62
CA LEU A 29 75.29 -0.79 -43.52
C LEU A 29 75.35 -1.81 -42.37
N PRO A 30 75.79 -1.39 -41.16
CA PRO A 30 75.87 -2.28 -40.01
C PRO A 30 74.49 -2.69 -39.45
N ALA A 31 74.40 -3.89 -38.88
CA ALA A 31 73.15 -4.45 -38.35
C ALA A 31 72.59 -3.66 -37.14
N ASP A 32 73.47 -3.16 -36.28
CA ASP A 32 73.16 -2.29 -35.13
C ASP A 32 72.55 -0.96 -35.57
N VAL A 33 72.98 -0.41 -36.72
CA VAL A 33 72.38 0.79 -37.30
C VAL A 33 70.98 0.48 -37.85
N ILE A 34 70.79 -0.69 -38.49
CA ILE A 34 69.49 -1.08 -39.07
C ILE A 34 68.40 -1.18 -38.01
N VAL A 35 68.67 -1.81 -36.87
CA VAL A 35 67.69 -1.96 -35.80
C VAL A 35 67.38 -0.64 -35.08
N GLY A 36 68.23 0.38 -35.25
CA GLY A 36 68.10 1.72 -34.67
C GLY A 36 67.39 2.76 -35.57
N PHE A 37 66.85 2.36 -36.73
CA PHE A 37 66.06 3.27 -37.56
C PHE A 37 64.69 3.56 -36.93
N THR A 38 64.28 4.83 -36.96
CA THR A 38 62.90 5.22 -36.70
C THR A 38 62.00 4.80 -37.86
N LYS A 39 60.68 4.83 -37.63
CA LYS A 39 59.69 4.50 -38.65
C LYS A 39 59.77 5.42 -39.87
N GLU A 40 60.05 6.71 -39.65
CA GLU A 40 60.17 7.73 -40.68
C GLU A 40 61.41 7.48 -41.54
N GLU A 41 62.55 7.21 -40.91
CA GLU A 41 63.80 6.91 -41.60
C GLU A 41 63.69 5.61 -42.37
N PHE A 42 63.10 4.57 -41.77
CA PHE A 42 62.84 3.32 -42.46
C PHE A 42 61.97 3.54 -43.70
N SER A 43 60.86 4.28 -43.56
CA SER A 43 59.98 4.62 -44.69
C SER A 43 60.70 5.42 -45.75
N ARG A 44 61.59 6.35 -45.36
CA ARG A 44 62.44 7.13 -46.25
C ARG A 44 63.41 6.27 -47.03
N ILE A 45 64.05 5.29 -46.39
CA ILE A 45 64.96 4.32 -47.03
C ILE A 45 64.20 3.48 -48.06
N ILE A 46 63.01 2.99 -47.71
CA ILE A 46 62.16 2.23 -48.64
C ILE A 46 61.72 3.10 -49.82
N TYR A 47 61.32 4.34 -49.58
CA TYR A 47 60.99 5.31 -50.63
C TYR A 47 62.17 5.54 -51.59
N ILE A 48 63.37 5.77 -51.05
CA ILE A 48 64.59 5.93 -51.87
C ILE A 48 64.85 4.67 -52.70
N SER A 49 64.68 3.49 -52.11
CA SER A 49 64.88 2.21 -52.80
C SER A 49 63.94 2.03 -54.01
N HIS A 50 62.72 2.57 -53.97
CA HIS A 50 61.79 2.51 -55.12
C HIS A 50 62.34 3.24 -56.37
N HIS A 51 63.15 4.29 -56.21
CA HIS A 51 63.74 5.00 -57.36
C HIS A 51 64.69 4.13 -58.19
N PHE A 52 65.16 3.01 -57.62
CA PHE A 52 66.06 2.05 -58.27
C PHE A 52 65.34 0.81 -58.81
N SER A 53 64.01 0.73 -58.70
CA SER A 53 63.20 -0.46 -59.00
C SER A 53 63.15 -0.93 -60.47
N SER A 54 63.54 -0.06 -61.41
CA SER A 54 63.59 -0.35 -62.85
C SER A 54 64.93 -0.92 -63.31
N GLN A 55 65.89 -1.08 -62.40
CA GLN A 55 67.27 -1.40 -62.72
C GLN A 55 67.66 -2.82 -62.33
N LYS A 56 68.48 -3.48 -63.14
CA LYS A 56 68.94 -4.85 -62.89
C LYS A 56 70.02 -4.87 -61.79
N MET A 57 69.62 -5.09 -60.54
CA MET A 57 70.52 -5.18 -59.36
C MET A 57 70.59 -6.59 -58.74
N ASP A 58 70.80 -7.63 -59.55
CA ASP A 58 70.62 -9.02 -59.10
C ASP A 58 71.57 -9.45 -57.96
N ARG A 59 72.78 -8.88 -57.89
CA ARG A 59 73.70 -9.12 -56.77
C ARG A 59 73.17 -8.55 -55.45
N LEU A 60 72.60 -7.34 -55.49
CA LEU A 60 72.02 -6.71 -54.31
C LEU A 60 70.76 -7.45 -53.86
N PHE A 61 69.94 -7.89 -54.81
CA PHE A 61 68.78 -8.75 -54.52
C PHE A 61 69.19 -10.01 -53.75
N ASN A 62 70.16 -10.77 -54.26
CA ASN A 62 70.61 -12.01 -53.63
C ASN A 62 71.19 -11.74 -52.24
N PHE A 63 71.91 -10.64 -52.05
CA PHE A 63 72.41 -10.24 -50.73
C PHE A 63 71.26 -9.99 -49.75
N LEU A 64 70.30 -9.15 -50.13
CA LEU A 64 69.17 -8.78 -49.29
C LEU A 64 68.28 -9.99 -48.96
N GLU A 65 67.96 -10.84 -49.95
CA GLU A 65 67.15 -12.05 -49.72
C GLU A 65 67.84 -13.01 -48.74
N ASN A 66 69.15 -13.25 -48.93
CA ASN A 66 69.91 -14.15 -48.06
C ASN A 66 70.07 -13.59 -46.65
N LYS A 67 70.35 -12.29 -46.51
CA LYS A 67 70.43 -11.63 -45.20
C LYS A 67 69.09 -11.64 -44.48
N GLY A 68 68.00 -11.31 -45.17
CA GLY A 68 66.64 -11.41 -44.63
C GLY A 68 66.31 -12.83 -44.17
N LEU A 69 66.59 -13.84 -45.00
CA LEU A 69 66.33 -15.24 -44.64
C LEU A 69 67.19 -15.72 -43.45
N PHE A 70 68.44 -15.29 -43.39
CA PHE A 70 69.33 -15.61 -42.27
C PHE A 70 68.79 -15.03 -40.96
N SER A 71 68.41 -13.75 -40.96
CA SER A 71 67.83 -13.10 -39.79
C SER A 71 66.49 -13.73 -39.39
N LEU A 72 65.58 -13.98 -40.33
CA LEU A 72 64.32 -14.68 -40.04
C LEU A 72 64.56 -16.05 -39.38
N LYS A 73 65.50 -16.85 -39.89
CA LYS A 73 65.80 -18.17 -39.33
C LYS A 73 66.39 -18.08 -37.92
N ASN A 74 67.18 -17.06 -37.61
CA ASN A 74 67.71 -16.85 -36.27
C ASN A 74 66.61 -16.43 -35.29
N ALA A 75 65.74 -15.49 -35.71
CA ALA A 75 64.60 -15.07 -34.91
C ALA A 75 63.67 -16.25 -34.60
N LEU A 76 63.33 -17.08 -35.60
CA LEU A 76 62.49 -18.27 -35.40
C LEU A 76 63.12 -19.37 -34.52
N LYS A 77 64.43 -19.27 -34.23
CA LYS A 77 65.15 -20.15 -33.29
C LYS A 77 65.27 -19.55 -31.89
N GLY A 78 64.68 -18.37 -31.64
CA GLY A 78 64.79 -17.67 -30.36
C GLY A 78 66.07 -16.86 -30.17
N ILE A 79 66.86 -16.63 -31.24
CA ILE A 79 68.13 -15.92 -31.14
C ILE A 79 67.87 -14.43 -31.42
N ASP A 80 68.00 -13.59 -30.39
CA ASP A 80 67.83 -12.13 -30.46
C ASP A 80 66.63 -11.74 -31.34
N GLU A 81 65.45 -12.23 -30.95
CA GLU A 81 64.28 -12.34 -31.82
C GLU A 81 63.86 -10.99 -32.39
N LEU A 82 63.75 -9.97 -31.53
CA LEU A 82 63.30 -8.64 -31.93
C LEU A 82 64.24 -8.06 -32.99
N ASN A 83 65.53 -8.00 -32.71
CA ASN A 83 66.51 -7.42 -33.64
C ASN A 83 66.58 -8.22 -34.93
N ASN A 84 66.52 -9.54 -34.88
CA ASN A 84 66.53 -10.38 -36.08
C ASN A 84 65.24 -10.23 -36.90
N PHE A 85 64.07 -10.04 -36.28
CA PHE A 85 62.86 -9.71 -37.02
C PHE A 85 62.93 -8.30 -37.64
N LEU A 86 63.46 -7.30 -36.93
CA LEU A 86 63.67 -5.95 -37.48
C LEU A 86 64.65 -5.96 -38.66
N LEU A 87 65.78 -6.67 -38.55
CA LEU A 87 66.73 -6.89 -39.64
C LEU A 87 66.07 -7.58 -40.83
N SER A 88 65.32 -8.65 -40.57
CA SER A 88 64.63 -9.38 -41.63
C SER A 88 63.59 -8.50 -42.34
N LYS A 89 62.83 -7.69 -41.59
CA LYS A 89 61.86 -6.75 -42.14
C LYS A 89 62.55 -5.73 -43.02
N PHE A 90 63.70 -5.22 -42.57
CA PHE A 90 64.48 -4.27 -43.35
C PHE A 90 64.91 -4.87 -44.69
N TYR A 91 65.63 -5.98 -44.66
CA TYR A 91 66.17 -6.59 -45.88
C TYR A 91 65.07 -7.00 -46.86
N TYR A 92 63.98 -7.60 -46.37
CA TYR A 92 62.88 -7.99 -47.24
C TYR A 92 62.08 -6.81 -47.78
N SER A 93 61.86 -5.75 -47.00
CA SER A 93 61.17 -4.56 -47.50
C SER A 93 62.01 -3.84 -48.56
N SER A 94 63.33 -3.77 -48.39
CA SER A 94 64.26 -3.26 -49.42
C SER A 94 64.28 -4.15 -50.67
N CYS A 95 64.23 -5.48 -50.53
CA CYS A 95 64.08 -6.39 -51.67
C CYS A 95 62.81 -6.11 -52.46
N ILE A 96 61.68 -5.93 -51.77
CA ILE A 96 60.37 -5.74 -52.40
C ILE A 96 60.31 -4.40 -53.13
N SER A 97 60.81 -3.31 -52.53
CA SER A 97 60.83 -1.99 -53.17
C SER A 97 61.74 -1.94 -54.40
N LEU A 98 62.85 -2.68 -54.41
CA LEU A 98 63.75 -2.77 -55.56
C LEU A 98 63.20 -3.61 -56.73
N TYR A 99 62.19 -4.46 -56.51
CA TYR A 99 61.70 -5.40 -57.53
C TYR A 99 60.19 -5.37 -57.67
N GLU A 100 59.56 -4.22 -57.42
CA GLU A 100 58.11 -4.03 -57.51
C GLU A 100 57.55 -4.37 -58.90
N THR A 101 58.34 -4.14 -59.96
CA THR A 101 58.00 -4.45 -61.35
C THR A 101 58.14 -5.94 -61.72
N ASN A 102 58.83 -6.74 -60.88
CA ASN A 102 59.04 -8.18 -61.08
C ASN A 102 58.55 -8.98 -59.87
N LYS A 103 57.24 -8.97 -59.68
CA LYS A 103 56.57 -9.63 -58.56
C LYS A 103 56.86 -11.13 -58.46
N GLU A 104 57.06 -11.81 -59.59
CA GLU A 104 57.40 -13.24 -59.63
C GLU A 104 58.71 -13.55 -58.88
N LYS A 105 59.72 -12.66 -59.02
CA LYS A 105 61.02 -12.81 -58.37
C LYS A 105 60.94 -12.65 -56.85
N VAL A 106 60.02 -11.81 -56.34
CA VAL A 106 59.87 -11.51 -54.91
C VAL A 106 58.80 -12.36 -54.21
N LYS A 107 58.12 -13.30 -54.88
CA LYS A 107 56.99 -14.05 -54.30
C LYS A 107 57.28 -14.72 -52.94
N ARG A 108 58.50 -15.26 -52.75
CA ARG A 108 58.93 -15.85 -51.46
C ARG A 108 59.26 -14.78 -50.42
N VAL A 109 59.87 -13.68 -50.86
CA VAL A 109 60.19 -12.52 -50.04
C VAL A 109 58.91 -11.87 -49.49
N LEU A 110 57.84 -11.76 -50.29
CA LEU A 110 56.54 -11.25 -49.84
C LEU A 110 55.98 -12.05 -48.66
N VAL A 111 55.93 -13.38 -48.78
CA VAL A 111 55.44 -14.27 -47.71
C VAL A 111 56.32 -14.18 -46.46
N ASN A 112 57.64 -14.21 -46.63
CA ASN A 112 58.54 -14.16 -45.48
C ASN A 112 58.48 -12.79 -44.78
N ASN A 113 58.35 -11.69 -45.52
CA ASN A 113 58.17 -10.37 -44.92
C ASN A 113 56.81 -10.26 -44.20
N ALA A 114 55.75 -10.85 -44.76
CA ALA A 114 54.46 -10.91 -44.09
C ALA A 114 54.55 -11.68 -42.76
N ILE A 115 55.24 -12.84 -42.73
CA ILE A 115 55.50 -13.60 -41.50
C ILE A 115 56.28 -12.74 -40.48
N VAL A 116 57.28 -11.99 -40.93
CA VAL A 116 58.06 -11.08 -40.05
C VAL A 116 57.15 -10.00 -39.46
N CYS A 117 56.28 -9.41 -40.28
CA CYS A 117 55.28 -8.44 -39.81
C CYS A 117 54.34 -9.06 -38.76
N ASP A 118 53.80 -10.25 -39.00
CA ASP A 118 52.97 -10.95 -38.01
C ASP A 118 53.72 -11.16 -36.69
N LYS A 119 54.98 -11.62 -36.75
CA LYS A 119 55.80 -11.84 -35.55
C LYS A 119 56.13 -10.57 -34.80
N LEU A 120 56.46 -9.48 -35.48
CA LEU A 120 56.64 -8.18 -34.84
C LEU A 120 55.35 -7.70 -34.16
N ALA A 121 54.20 -7.94 -34.78
CA ALA A 121 52.92 -7.61 -34.19
C ALA A 121 52.59 -8.45 -32.94
N GLU A 122 52.88 -9.75 -32.95
CA GLU A 122 52.77 -10.64 -31.78
C GLU A 122 53.65 -10.15 -30.62
N MET A 123 54.81 -9.55 -30.91
CA MET A 123 55.73 -8.96 -29.92
C MET A 123 55.32 -7.56 -29.45
N GLY A 124 54.20 -7.01 -29.93
CA GLY A 124 53.71 -5.68 -29.54
C GLY A 124 54.34 -4.51 -30.32
N VAL A 125 55.14 -4.78 -31.35
CA VAL A 125 55.80 -3.74 -32.16
C VAL A 125 54.86 -3.29 -33.27
N ASP A 126 54.36 -2.06 -33.19
CA ASP A 126 53.47 -1.45 -34.21
C ASP A 126 52.35 -2.41 -34.68
N SER A 127 51.75 -3.17 -33.75
CA SER A 127 51.02 -4.41 -34.08
C SER A 127 49.97 -4.24 -35.17
N ARG A 128 49.15 -3.18 -35.11
CA ARG A 128 48.15 -2.89 -36.13
C ARG A 128 48.76 -2.67 -37.51
N SER A 129 49.77 -1.79 -37.59
CA SER A 129 50.40 -1.42 -38.86
C SER A 129 51.13 -2.60 -39.49
N ASN A 130 51.77 -3.43 -38.66
CA ASN A 130 52.42 -4.64 -39.12
C ASN A 130 51.40 -5.69 -39.63
N LEU A 131 50.28 -5.91 -38.93
CA LEU A 131 49.24 -6.84 -39.40
C LEU A 131 48.56 -6.36 -40.69
N GLU A 132 48.24 -5.07 -40.81
CA GLU A 132 47.71 -4.48 -42.05
C GLU A 132 48.70 -4.67 -43.21
N LYS A 133 50.01 -4.49 -42.94
CA LYS A 133 51.06 -4.75 -43.92
C LYS A 133 51.17 -6.23 -44.28
N ALA A 134 51.08 -7.15 -43.31
CA ALA A 134 51.11 -8.58 -43.54
C ALA A 134 49.94 -9.04 -44.43
N VAL A 135 48.72 -8.55 -44.15
CA VAL A 135 47.53 -8.79 -44.99
C VAL A 135 47.79 -8.35 -46.44
N GLY A 136 48.31 -7.14 -46.65
CA GLY A 136 48.65 -6.65 -47.99
C GLY A 136 49.71 -7.51 -48.69
N LEU A 137 50.77 -7.90 -47.98
CA LEU A 137 51.86 -8.72 -48.51
C LEU A 137 51.40 -10.15 -48.86
N TYR A 138 50.53 -10.76 -48.05
CA TYR A 138 49.92 -12.05 -48.38
C TYR A 138 48.99 -11.94 -49.58
N GLY A 139 48.16 -10.90 -49.66
CA GLY A 139 47.30 -10.66 -50.82
C GLY A 139 48.11 -10.45 -52.11
N ASP A 140 49.25 -9.78 -52.04
CA ASP A 140 50.15 -9.65 -53.18
C ASP A 140 50.83 -10.97 -53.56
N ALA A 141 51.25 -11.78 -52.58
CA ALA A 141 51.78 -13.11 -52.83
C ALA A 141 50.75 -14.06 -53.48
N GLN A 142 49.48 -13.96 -53.09
CA GLN A 142 48.38 -14.75 -53.64
C GLN A 142 48.11 -14.47 -55.12
N LYS A 143 48.27 -13.21 -55.57
CA LYS A 143 48.12 -12.86 -56.99
C LYS A 143 49.17 -13.53 -57.89
N ILE A 144 50.24 -14.06 -57.29
CA ILE A 144 51.42 -14.58 -58.00
C ILE A 144 51.48 -16.10 -57.92
N PHE A 145 51.21 -16.70 -56.75
CA PHE A 145 51.30 -18.15 -56.63
C PHE A 145 50.25 -18.88 -57.48
N PRO A 146 50.59 -20.05 -58.05
CA PRO A 146 49.60 -20.90 -58.70
C PRO A 146 48.48 -21.28 -57.72
N LYS A 147 47.22 -21.11 -58.13
CA LYS A 147 46.03 -21.31 -57.27
C LYS A 147 45.93 -22.71 -56.66
N ALA A 148 46.51 -23.72 -57.30
CA ALA A 148 46.53 -25.10 -56.80
C ALA A 148 47.74 -25.41 -55.90
N SER A 149 48.64 -24.46 -55.65
CA SER A 149 49.88 -24.71 -54.91
C SER A 149 49.70 -24.65 -53.39
N ALA A 150 50.49 -25.45 -52.67
CA ALA A 150 50.54 -25.41 -51.21
C ALA A 150 51.03 -24.05 -50.66
N SER A 151 51.79 -23.28 -51.44
CA SER A 151 52.22 -21.94 -51.06
C SER A 151 51.08 -20.92 -51.14
N TYR A 152 50.22 -21.02 -52.16
CA TYR A 152 49.01 -20.22 -52.26
C TYR A 152 48.06 -20.51 -51.08
N ALA A 153 47.81 -21.79 -50.78
CA ALA A 153 46.98 -22.18 -49.64
C ALA A 153 47.54 -21.69 -48.28
N ARG A 154 48.86 -21.71 -48.09
CA ARG A 154 49.51 -21.16 -46.89
C ARG A 154 49.38 -19.64 -46.80
N ALA A 155 49.49 -18.92 -47.93
CA ALA A 155 49.30 -17.48 -47.96
C ALA A 155 47.86 -17.09 -47.59
N LEU A 156 46.85 -17.83 -48.09
CA LEU A 156 45.44 -17.65 -47.70
C LEU A 156 45.25 -17.85 -46.19
N MET A 157 45.76 -18.97 -45.67
CA MET A 157 45.62 -19.31 -44.25
C MET A 157 46.30 -18.27 -43.34
N ASN A 158 47.50 -17.80 -43.70
CA ASN A 158 48.19 -16.80 -42.90
C ASN A 158 47.54 -15.41 -42.99
N GLU A 159 47.01 -15.02 -44.16
CA GLU A 159 46.20 -13.80 -44.26
C GLU A 159 44.96 -13.89 -43.35
N GLY A 160 44.28 -15.05 -43.36
CA GLY A 160 43.16 -15.31 -42.46
C GLY A 160 43.55 -15.13 -40.98
N ASN A 161 44.72 -15.64 -40.58
CA ASN A 161 45.22 -15.50 -39.21
C ASN A 161 45.48 -14.01 -38.87
N ALA A 162 46.16 -13.27 -39.76
CA ALA A 162 46.44 -11.85 -39.55
C ALA A 162 45.15 -11.03 -39.42
N ARG A 163 44.14 -11.32 -40.25
CA ARG A 163 42.80 -10.71 -40.15
C ARG A 163 42.09 -11.06 -38.86
N GLN A 164 42.18 -12.31 -38.40
CA GLN A 164 41.61 -12.71 -37.12
C GLN A 164 42.27 -11.97 -35.95
N THR A 165 43.58 -11.76 -35.99
CA THR A 165 44.31 -10.94 -35.00
C THR A 165 43.86 -9.49 -35.04
N LEU A 166 43.71 -8.88 -36.23
CA LEU A 166 43.15 -7.53 -36.39
C LEU A 166 41.75 -7.41 -35.79
N ALA A 167 40.88 -8.40 -36.02
CA ALA A 167 39.56 -8.45 -35.43
C ALA A 167 39.62 -8.55 -33.88
N GLY A 168 40.54 -9.35 -33.35
CA GLY A 168 40.79 -9.41 -31.89
C GLY A 168 41.24 -8.07 -31.28
N MET A 169 41.87 -7.20 -32.09
CA MET A 169 42.23 -5.83 -31.70
C MET A 169 41.10 -4.81 -31.90
N GLY A 170 39.92 -5.24 -32.36
CA GLY A 170 38.79 -4.35 -32.64
C GLY A 170 38.84 -3.65 -33.99
N VAL A 171 39.77 -4.00 -34.88
CA VAL A 171 39.93 -3.37 -36.21
C VAL A 171 39.03 -4.09 -37.23
N ASP A 172 37.97 -3.42 -37.70
CA ASP A 172 37.02 -3.94 -38.70
C ASP A 172 36.63 -5.40 -38.45
N SER A 173 36.29 -5.70 -37.19
CA SER A 173 36.30 -7.07 -36.66
C SER A 173 35.42 -8.03 -37.47
N ARG A 174 34.20 -7.63 -37.81
CA ARG A 174 33.27 -8.48 -38.58
C ARG A 174 33.78 -8.73 -40.01
N PRO A 175 34.05 -7.70 -40.84
CA PRO A 175 34.60 -7.91 -42.18
C PRO A 175 35.87 -8.77 -42.20
N ASN A 176 36.77 -8.57 -41.24
CA ASN A 176 38.00 -9.34 -41.14
C ASN A 176 37.73 -10.82 -40.82
N LEU A 177 36.80 -11.12 -39.91
CA LEU A 177 36.43 -12.49 -39.58
C LEU A 177 35.68 -13.19 -40.72
N GLU A 178 34.72 -12.52 -41.36
CA GLU A 178 33.99 -13.07 -42.53
C GLU A 178 34.96 -13.39 -43.68
N THR A 179 35.92 -12.49 -43.94
CA THR A 179 36.98 -12.73 -44.93
C THR A 179 37.88 -13.88 -44.51
N ALA A 180 38.30 -13.94 -43.24
CA ALA A 180 39.13 -15.03 -42.74
C ALA A 180 38.45 -16.41 -42.91
N VAL A 181 37.16 -16.51 -42.60
CA VAL A 181 36.37 -17.74 -42.84
C VAL A 181 36.44 -18.17 -44.31
N GLY A 182 36.27 -17.23 -45.26
CA GLY A 182 36.40 -17.51 -46.69
C GLY A 182 37.81 -18.00 -47.08
N LEU A 183 38.85 -17.30 -46.60
CA LEU A 183 40.26 -17.64 -46.87
C LEU A 183 40.63 -19.04 -46.35
N TYR A 184 40.18 -19.40 -45.14
CA TYR A 184 40.39 -20.74 -44.60
C TYR A 184 39.66 -21.81 -45.41
N GLY A 185 38.40 -21.54 -45.79
CA GLY A 185 37.62 -22.43 -46.66
C GLY A 185 38.27 -22.66 -48.03
N ASP A 186 38.89 -21.63 -48.60
CA ASP A 186 39.64 -21.75 -49.86
C ASP A 186 40.95 -22.52 -49.69
N ALA A 187 41.69 -22.30 -48.59
CA ALA A 187 42.88 -23.09 -48.26
C ALA A 187 42.54 -24.59 -48.06
N GLN A 188 41.40 -24.88 -47.43
CA GLN A 188 40.89 -26.25 -47.21
C GLN A 188 40.56 -27.02 -48.49
N LYS A 189 40.21 -26.33 -49.58
CA LYS A 189 39.97 -26.94 -50.90
C LYS A 189 41.28 -27.43 -51.55
N ILE A 190 42.41 -26.88 -51.13
CA ILE A 190 43.73 -27.12 -51.74
C ILE A 190 44.58 -28.07 -50.90
N PHE A 191 44.54 -27.94 -49.56
CA PHE A 191 45.34 -28.83 -48.70
C PHE A 191 44.85 -30.29 -48.79
N PRO A 192 45.77 -31.27 -48.77
CA PRO A 192 45.39 -32.68 -48.69
C PRO A 192 44.58 -32.95 -47.42
N LYS A 193 43.47 -33.69 -47.54
CA LYS A 193 42.50 -33.92 -46.44
C LYS A 193 43.08 -34.60 -45.20
N ALA A 194 44.16 -35.37 -45.35
CA ALA A 194 44.85 -36.02 -44.24
C ALA A 194 46.02 -35.19 -43.66
N SER A 195 46.25 -33.97 -44.15
CA SER A 195 47.40 -33.15 -43.73
C SER A 195 47.10 -32.32 -42.47
N ALA A 196 48.14 -32.08 -41.67
CA ALA A 196 48.06 -31.16 -40.53
C ALA A 196 47.67 -29.73 -40.95
N SER A 197 48.07 -29.29 -42.15
CA SER A 197 47.68 -27.98 -42.68
C SER A 197 46.17 -27.88 -42.96
N TYR A 198 45.57 -28.96 -43.47
CA TYR A 198 44.12 -29.02 -43.63
C TYR A 198 43.40 -28.97 -42.26
N ALA A 199 43.87 -29.75 -41.29
CA ALA A 199 43.30 -29.75 -39.93
C ALA A 199 43.44 -28.40 -39.22
N ARG A 200 44.57 -27.69 -39.38
CA ARG A 200 44.73 -26.32 -38.85
C ARG A 200 43.80 -25.32 -39.55
N ALA A 201 43.59 -25.45 -40.86
CA ALA A 201 42.65 -24.58 -41.56
C ALA A 201 41.21 -24.79 -41.08
N LEU A 202 40.81 -26.03 -40.75
CA LEU A 202 39.51 -26.32 -40.10
C LEU A 202 39.42 -25.65 -38.72
N MET A 203 40.44 -25.79 -37.88
CA MET A 203 40.47 -25.16 -36.55
C MET A 203 40.39 -23.63 -36.63
N ASN A 204 41.13 -23.01 -37.56
CA ASN A 204 41.15 -21.56 -37.67
C ASN A 204 39.82 -21.02 -38.20
N GLU A 205 39.17 -21.72 -39.13
CA GLU A 205 37.80 -21.40 -39.53
C GLU A 205 36.83 -21.53 -38.34
N GLY A 206 36.93 -22.63 -37.58
CA GLY A 206 36.13 -22.83 -36.37
C GLY A 206 36.31 -21.69 -35.36
N ASN A 207 37.54 -21.24 -35.15
CA ASN A 207 37.85 -20.12 -34.25
C ASN A 207 37.21 -18.82 -34.75
N ALA A 208 37.33 -18.52 -36.05
CA ALA A 208 36.76 -17.31 -36.63
C ALA A 208 35.22 -17.30 -36.54
N ARG A 209 34.58 -18.45 -36.80
CA ARG A 209 33.12 -18.64 -36.63
C ARG A 209 32.70 -18.48 -35.18
N LYS A 210 33.42 -19.06 -34.23
CA LYS A 210 33.15 -18.88 -32.80
C LYS A 210 33.20 -17.40 -32.42
N THR A 211 34.21 -16.66 -32.88
CA THR A 211 34.31 -15.21 -32.61
C THR A 211 33.17 -14.43 -33.28
N LEU A 212 32.76 -14.78 -34.50
CA LEU A 212 31.55 -14.20 -35.12
C LEU A 212 30.30 -14.45 -34.28
N ALA A 213 30.15 -15.66 -33.74
CA ALA A 213 29.03 -15.99 -32.86
C ALA A 213 29.05 -15.20 -31.55
N GLU A 214 30.22 -15.01 -30.95
CA GLU A 214 30.43 -14.17 -29.75
C GLU A 214 30.07 -12.69 -30.02
N MET A 215 30.17 -12.23 -31.28
CA MET A 215 29.73 -10.92 -31.73
C MET A 215 28.23 -10.83 -32.07
N GLY A 216 27.47 -11.92 -31.91
CA GLY A 216 26.04 -11.96 -32.25
C GLY A 216 25.72 -12.23 -33.73
N VAL A 217 26.70 -12.63 -34.54
CA VAL A 217 26.50 -12.92 -35.97
C VAL A 217 26.17 -14.39 -36.18
N ASP A 218 24.92 -14.69 -36.54
CA ASP A 218 24.39 -16.05 -36.79
C ASP A 218 24.84 -17.07 -35.72
N SER A 219 24.78 -16.67 -34.44
CA SER A 219 25.56 -17.28 -33.36
C SER A 219 25.41 -18.79 -33.26
N ARG A 220 24.17 -19.30 -33.33
CA ARG A 220 23.91 -20.75 -33.26
C ARG A 220 24.56 -21.50 -34.42
N SER A 221 24.29 -21.07 -35.65
CA SER A 221 24.81 -21.71 -36.88
C SER A 221 26.34 -21.72 -36.89
N ASN A 222 26.95 -20.59 -36.54
CA ASN A 222 28.40 -20.48 -36.48
C ASN A 222 29.02 -21.37 -35.40
N LEU A 223 28.40 -21.50 -34.22
CA LEU A 223 28.87 -22.40 -33.16
C LEU A 223 28.69 -23.88 -33.52
N GLU A 224 27.54 -24.29 -34.05
CA GLU A 224 27.31 -25.67 -34.51
C GLU A 224 28.32 -26.06 -35.60
N LYS A 225 28.59 -25.14 -36.54
CA LYS A 225 29.61 -25.34 -37.57
C LYS A 225 31.02 -25.42 -36.97
N ALA A 226 31.35 -24.56 -36.01
CA ALA A 226 32.64 -24.59 -35.32
C ALA A 226 32.85 -25.94 -34.60
N VAL A 227 31.85 -26.45 -33.88
CA VAL A 227 31.88 -27.79 -33.25
C VAL A 227 32.22 -28.87 -34.27
N GLY A 228 31.53 -28.88 -35.42
CA GLY A 228 31.82 -29.84 -36.49
C GLY A 228 33.25 -29.72 -37.05
N LEU A 229 33.72 -28.50 -37.29
CA LEU A 229 35.08 -28.24 -37.80
C LEU A 229 36.17 -28.71 -36.83
N TYR A 230 36.00 -28.47 -35.53
CA TYR A 230 36.93 -28.98 -34.52
C TYR A 230 36.92 -30.50 -34.43
N GLY A 231 35.74 -31.12 -34.47
CA GLY A 231 35.59 -32.58 -34.50
C GLY A 231 36.25 -33.21 -35.73
N ASP A 232 36.18 -32.56 -36.89
CA ASP A 232 36.86 -33.02 -38.10
C ASP A 232 38.39 -32.85 -38.01
N ALA A 233 38.88 -31.75 -37.42
CA ALA A 233 40.30 -31.57 -37.17
C ALA A 233 40.87 -32.62 -36.20
N GLN A 234 40.11 -32.98 -35.16
CA GLN A 234 40.47 -34.02 -34.18
C GLN A 234 40.68 -35.40 -34.80
N LYS A 235 39.92 -35.75 -35.86
CA LYS A 235 40.08 -37.02 -36.58
C LYS A 235 41.42 -37.13 -37.31
N ILE A 236 42.09 -35.99 -37.56
CA ILE A 236 43.31 -35.91 -38.36
C ILE A 236 44.56 -35.75 -37.47
N PHE A 237 44.47 -34.93 -36.42
CA PHE A 237 45.62 -34.71 -35.55
C PHE A 237 45.99 -35.96 -34.74
N PRO A 238 47.30 -36.22 -34.51
CA PRO A 238 47.70 -37.28 -33.60
C PRO A 238 47.15 -37.03 -32.19
N LYS A 239 46.59 -38.06 -31.55
CA LYS A 239 45.94 -37.97 -30.23
C LYS A 239 46.85 -37.49 -29.09
N THR A 240 48.17 -37.53 -29.29
CA THR A 240 49.17 -37.06 -28.33
C THR A 240 49.66 -35.64 -28.61
N SER A 241 49.18 -34.99 -29.67
CA SER A 241 49.65 -33.66 -30.07
C SER A 241 48.94 -32.53 -29.34
N ALA A 242 49.64 -31.41 -29.16
CA ALA A 242 49.06 -30.18 -28.62
C ALA A 242 47.94 -29.61 -29.52
N ASP A 243 48.03 -29.82 -30.85
CA ASP A 243 46.99 -29.42 -31.80
C ASP A 243 45.69 -30.19 -31.55
N TYR A 244 45.77 -31.51 -31.30
CA TYR A 244 44.60 -32.32 -30.93
C TYR A 244 43.98 -31.85 -29.60
N ALA A 245 44.79 -31.63 -28.57
CA ALA A 245 44.31 -31.11 -27.29
C ALA A 245 43.65 -29.72 -27.41
N SER A 246 44.20 -28.86 -28.27
CA SER A 246 43.63 -27.54 -28.55
C SER A 246 42.29 -27.65 -29.30
N ALA A 247 42.15 -28.60 -30.22
CA ALA A 247 40.90 -28.86 -30.90
C ALA A 247 39.79 -29.36 -29.94
N LEU A 248 40.13 -30.24 -28.99
CA LEU A 248 39.22 -30.67 -27.92
C LEU A 248 38.75 -29.48 -27.07
N MET A 249 39.68 -28.65 -26.63
CA MET A 249 39.37 -27.47 -25.80
C MET A 249 38.50 -26.44 -26.54
N ASN A 250 38.76 -26.23 -27.84
CA ASN A 250 37.98 -25.31 -28.66
C ASN A 250 36.56 -25.83 -28.92
N GLU A 251 36.40 -27.15 -29.16
CA GLU A 251 35.08 -27.78 -29.25
C GLU A 251 34.31 -27.64 -27.94
N GLY A 252 34.95 -27.98 -26.81
CA GLY A 252 34.34 -27.82 -25.49
C GLY A 252 33.89 -26.38 -25.22
N THR A 253 34.67 -25.40 -25.69
CA THR A 253 34.31 -23.97 -25.55
C THR A 253 33.09 -23.62 -26.39
N ALA A 254 33.03 -24.05 -27.65
CA ALA A 254 31.88 -23.80 -28.51
C ALA A 254 30.60 -24.49 -27.98
N ARG A 255 30.71 -25.72 -27.47
CA ARG A 255 29.60 -26.44 -26.83
C ARG A 255 29.11 -25.74 -25.58
N LYS A 256 30.01 -25.29 -24.70
CA LYS A 256 29.64 -24.50 -23.52
C LYS A 256 28.88 -23.23 -23.93
N THR A 257 29.32 -22.53 -24.98
CA THR A 257 28.60 -21.35 -25.48
C THR A 257 27.22 -21.70 -26.02
N LEU A 258 27.06 -22.80 -26.77
CA LEU A 258 25.74 -23.31 -27.18
C LEU A 258 24.84 -23.60 -25.98
N ALA A 259 25.39 -24.21 -24.92
CA ALA A 259 24.64 -24.52 -23.72
C ALA A 259 24.16 -23.26 -22.98
N VAL A 260 25.00 -22.22 -22.89
CA VAL A 260 24.63 -20.92 -22.31
C VAL A 260 23.54 -20.23 -23.14
N MET A 261 23.47 -20.49 -24.44
CA MET A 261 22.39 -20.04 -25.32
C MET A 261 21.11 -20.90 -25.25
N GLY A 262 21.05 -21.91 -24.37
CA GLY A 262 19.88 -22.78 -24.22
C GLY A 262 19.80 -23.95 -25.21
N VAL A 263 20.86 -24.21 -26.00
CA VAL A 263 20.89 -25.30 -26.99
C VAL A 263 21.45 -26.58 -26.35
N ASP A 264 20.60 -27.59 -26.16
CA ASP A 264 20.94 -28.90 -25.57
C ASP A 264 21.84 -28.79 -24.33
N SER A 265 21.51 -27.85 -23.44
CA SER A 265 22.47 -27.28 -22.48
C SER A 265 23.19 -28.31 -21.62
N ARG A 266 22.46 -29.29 -21.08
CA ARG A 266 23.04 -30.35 -20.25
C ARG A 266 24.04 -31.20 -21.03
N SER A 267 23.63 -31.75 -22.17
CA SER A 267 24.45 -32.64 -23.01
C SER A 267 25.71 -31.92 -23.51
N ASN A 268 25.58 -30.67 -23.94
CA ASN A 268 26.70 -29.86 -24.38
C ASN A 268 27.70 -29.57 -23.25
N LEU A 269 27.23 -29.31 -22.03
CA LEU A 269 28.11 -29.09 -20.86
C LEU A 269 28.80 -30.38 -20.39
N GLU A 270 28.08 -31.49 -20.29
CA GLU A 270 28.67 -32.80 -19.92
C GLU A 270 29.75 -33.21 -20.93
N THR A 271 29.48 -33.03 -22.24
CA THR A 271 30.47 -33.24 -23.29
C THR A 271 31.66 -32.30 -23.15
N ALA A 272 31.42 -31.01 -22.90
CA ALA A 272 32.49 -30.03 -22.73
C ALA A 272 33.42 -30.41 -21.55
N VAL A 273 32.86 -30.83 -20.41
CA VAL A 273 33.63 -31.32 -19.25
C VAL A 273 34.54 -32.48 -19.65
N GLY A 274 34.02 -33.47 -20.39
CA GLY A 274 34.82 -34.60 -20.91
C GLY A 274 35.96 -34.15 -21.82
N LEU A 275 35.66 -33.28 -22.78
CA LEU A 275 36.65 -32.75 -23.74
C LEU A 275 37.78 -31.98 -23.04
N TYR A 276 37.47 -31.16 -22.03
CA TYR A 276 38.49 -30.45 -21.25
C TYR A 276 39.34 -31.43 -20.43
N GLY A 277 38.72 -32.43 -19.81
CA GLY A 277 39.42 -33.48 -19.07
C GLY A 277 40.37 -34.30 -19.96
N ASP A 278 39.99 -34.54 -21.22
CA ASP A 278 40.87 -35.21 -22.19
C ASP A 278 42.02 -34.32 -22.66
N ALA A 279 41.77 -33.03 -22.91
CA ALA A 279 42.83 -32.08 -23.24
C ALA A 279 43.86 -31.95 -22.09
N GLN A 280 43.41 -31.99 -20.83
CA GLN A 280 44.25 -31.94 -19.63
C GLN A 280 45.20 -33.13 -19.47
N LYS A 281 44.85 -34.30 -20.04
CA LYS A 281 45.72 -35.48 -20.05
C LYS A 281 46.91 -35.32 -21.00
N ILE A 282 46.80 -34.41 -21.98
CA ILE A 282 47.78 -34.22 -23.05
C ILE A 282 48.65 -32.99 -22.82
N PHE A 283 48.06 -31.87 -22.36
CA PHE A 283 48.83 -30.65 -22.12
C PHE A 283 49.87 -30.84 -21.00
N PRO A 284 51.08 -30.27 -21.14
CA PRO A 284 52.06 -30.27 -20.06
C PRO A 284 51.51 -29.60 -18.80
N LYS A 285 51.69 -30.22 -17.63
CA LYS A 285 51.09 -29.77 -16.36
C LYS A 285 51.49 -28.36 -15.91
N ALA A 286 52.65 -27.87 -16.35
CA ALA A 286 53.11 -26.51 -16.06
C ALA A 286 52.69 -25.46 -17.13
N SER A 287 51.94 -25.86 -18.17
CA SER A 287 51.60 -24.97 -19.28
C SER A 287 50.34 -24.13 -18.99
N ALA A 288 50.29 -22.94 -19.59
CA ALA A 288 49.10 -22.08 -19.55
C ALA A 288 47.88 -22.74 -20.22
N SER A 289 48.08 -23.61 -21.23
CA SER A 289 47.00 -24.37 -21.86
C SER A 289 46.38 -25.40 -20.91
N TYR A 290 47.19 -26.06 -20.09
CA TYR A 290 46.69 -26.96 -19.05
C TYR A 290 45.86 -26.20 -18.01
N ALA A 291 46.37 -25.06 -17.52
CA ALA A 291 45.64 -24.21 -16.57
C ALA A 291 44.33 -23.64 -17.16
N SER A 292 44.32 -23.31 -18.45
CA SER A 292 43.12 -22.85 -19.16
C SER A 292 42.08 -23.98 -19.31
N ALA A 293 42.52 -25.21 -19.55
CA ALA A 293 41.63 -26.37 -19.60
C ALA A 293 40.99 -26.66 -18.24
N LEU A 294 41.74 -26.54 -17.13
CA LEU A 294 41.20 -26.63 -15.76
C LEU A 294 40.12 -25.57 -15.51
N MET A 295 40.40 -24.30 -15.83
CA MET A 295 39.44 -23.22 -15.67
C MET A 295 38.17 -23.43 -16.50
N ASN A 296 38.31 -23.90 -17.73
CA ASN A 296 37.18 -24.13 -18.62
C ASN A 296 36.30 -25.28 -18.14
N GLU A 297 36.90 -26.37 -17.64
CA GLU A 297 36.17 -27.45 -16.99
C GLU A 297 35.44 -26.96 -15.73
N GLY A 298 36.14 -26.23 -14.84
CA GLY A 298 35.52 -25.66 -13.64
C GLY A 298 34.32 -24.76 -13.98
N THR A 299 34.42 -23.98 -15.05
CA THR A 299 33.32 -23.11 -15.51
C THR A 299 32.14 -23.94 -15.99
N ALA A 300 32.37 -24.97 -16.81
CA ALA A 300 31.31 -25.85 -17.30
C ALA A 300 30.61 -26.60 -16.15
N ARG A 301 31.37 -27.08 -15.15
CA ARG A 301 30.82 -27.70 -13.93
C ARG A 301 29.99 -26.72 -13.11
N GLN A 302 30.46 -25.49 -12.94
CA GLN A 302 29.70 -24.47 -12.25
C GLN A 302 28.39 -24.14 -12.97
N THR A 303 28.38 -24.13 -14.32
CA THR A 303 27.14 -23.99 -15.10
C THR A 303 26.20 -25.18 -14.90
N LEU A 304 26.70 -26.44 -14.91
CA LEU A 304 25.91 -27.62 -14.58
C LEU A 304 25.28 -27.52 -13.18
N ALA A 305 26.06 -27.08 -12.20
CA ALA A 305 25.58 -26.90 -10.84
C ALA A 305 24.46 -25.85 -10.75
N GLY A 306 24.58 -24.75 -11.51
CA GLY A 306 23.54 -23.73 -11.63
C GLY A 306 22.24 -24.24 -12.27
N MET A 307 22.32 -25.30 -13.07
CA MET A 307 21.15 -26.01 -13.64
C MET A 307 20.58 -27.09 -12.70
N GLY A 308 21.12 -27.26 -11.49
CA GLY A 308 20.69 -28.27 -10.53
C GLY A 308 21.27 -29.68 -10.79
N VAL A 309 22.26 -29.82 -11.67
CA VAL A 309 22.90 -31.11 -11.97
C VAL A 309 24.08 -31.33 -11.04
N ASP A 310 23.95 -32.29 -10.12
CA ASP A 310 24.98 -32.67 -9.13
C ASP A 310 25.67 -31.45 -8.52
N SER A 311 24.87 -30.46 -8.06
CA SER A 311 25.35 -29.09 -7.82
C SER A 311 26.52 -29.03 -6.86
N ARG A 312 26.45 -29.75 -5.73
CA ARG A 312 27.52 -29.73 -4.72
C ARG A 312 28.83 -30.38 -5.26
N PRO A 313 28.85 -31.64 -5.73
CA PRO A 313 30.06 -32.24 -6.30
C PRO A 313 30.70 -31.41 -7.42
N ASN A 314 29.88 -30.84 -8.31
CA ASN A 314 30.37 -30.01 -9.40
C ASN A 314 31.04 -28.71 -8.90
N LEU A 315 30.47 -28.06 -7.89
CA LEU A 315 31.06 -26.86 -7.29
C LEU A 315 32.34 -27.15 -6.49
N GLU A 316 32.35 -28.21 -5.68
CA GLU A 316 33.56 -28.63 -4.93
C GLU A 316 34.72 -28.96 -5.90
N THR A 317 34.42 -29.66 -6.99
CA THR A 317 35.40 -29.94 -8.05
C THR A 317 35.86 -28.65 -8.73
N ALA A 318 34.93 -27.74 -9.07
CA ALA A 318 35.27 -26.47 -9.71
C ALA A 318 36.23 -25.63 -8.84
N VAL A 319 35.98 -25.55 -7.52
CA VAL A 319 36.88 -24.87 -6.57
C VAL A 319 38.29 -25.46 -6.63
N GLY A 320 38.42 -26.80 -6.62
CA GLY A 320 39.72 -27.46 -6.76
C GLY A 320 40.43 -27.14 -8.07
N LEU A 321 39.71 -27.23 -9.20
CA LEU A 321 40.24 -26.93 -10.53
C LEU A 321 40.73 -25.48 -10.66
N TYR A 322 39.98 -24.51 -10.13
CA TYR A 322 40.40 -23.11 -10.11
C TYR A 322 41.64 -22.89 -9.23
N GLY A 323 41.69 -23.52 -8.05
CA GLY A 323 42.86 -23.46 -7.17
C GLY A 323 44.10 -24.06 -7.83
N ASP A 324 43.98 -25.13 -8.61
CA ASP A 324 45.10 -25.71 -9.36
C ASP A 324 45.54 -24.82 -10.53
N ALA A 325 44.60 -24.20 -11.24
CA ALA A 325 44.94 -23.25 -12.30
C ALA A 325 45.69 -22.02 -11.75
N GLN A 326 45.32 -21.52 -10.56
CA GLN A 326 46.00 -20.40 -9.91
C GLN A 326 47.47 -20.68 -9.58
N LYS A 327 47.82 -21.93 -9.25
CA LYS A 327 49.21 -22.33 -8.97
C LYS A 327 50.11 -22.22 -10.21
N ILE A 328 49.52 -22.21 -11.41
CA ILE A 328 50.24 -22.23 -12.69
C ILE A 328 50.27 -20.85 -13.34
N PHE A 329 49.17 -20.09 -13.29
CA PHE A 329 49.14 -18.77 -13.93
C PHE A 329 50.06 -17.76 -13.23
N PRO A 330 50.74 -16.87 -13.99
CA PRO A 330 51.50 -15.78 -13.39
C PRO A 330 50.60 -14.89 -12.53
N LYS A 331 51.03 -14.55 -11.31
CA LYS A 331 50.23 -13.80 -10.32
C LYS A 331 49.74 -12.43 -10.80
N ALA A 332 50.46 -11.80 -11.73
CA ALA A 332 50.09 -10.51 -12.30
C ALA A 332 49.19 -10.63 -13.55
N SER A 333 48.83 -11.84 -13.98
CA SER A 333 48.06 -12.05 -15.20
C SER A 333 46.55 -11.94 -14.99
N ALA A 334 45.84 -11.49 -16.01
CA ALA A 334 44.37 -11.47 -16.02
C ALA A 334 43.75 -12.88 -15.87
N SER A 335 44.43 -13.93 -16.34
CA SER A 335 43.99 -15.32 -16.18
C SER A 335 44.01 -15.76 -14.72
N TYR A 336 45.05 -15.38 -13.96
CA TYR A 336 45.13 -15.62 -12.52
C TYR A 336 43.98 -14.91 -11.78
N ALA A 337 43.76 -13.62 -12.07
CA ALA A 337 42.67 -12.85 -11.47
C ALA A 337 41.27 -13.44 -11.79
N ARG A 338 41.07 -13.95 -13.01
CA ARG A 338 39.83 -14.62 -13.39
C ARG A 338 39.64 -15.96 -12.67
N ALA A 339 40.72 -16.70 -12.44
CA ALA A 339 40.66 -17.94 -11.65
C ALA A 339 40.25 -17.67 -10.20
N LEU A 340 40.75 -16.58 -9.58
CA LEU A 340 40.33 -16.13 -8.26
C LEU A 340 38.83 -15.79 -8.22
N MET A 341 38.35 -14.99 -9.19
CA MET A 341 36.92 -14.63 -9.27
C MET A 341 36.02 -15.86 -9.43
N ASN A 342 36.41 -16.81 -10.29
CA ASN A 342 35.61 -18.00 -10.54
C ASN A 342 35.58 -18.91 -9.30
N GLU A 343 36.69 -19.07 -8.58
CA GLU A 343 36.71 -19.77 -7.30
C GLU A 343 35.80 -19.09 -6.27
N GLY A 344 35.90 -17.77 -6.13
CA GLY A 344 35.04 -16.99 -5.22
C GLY A 344 33.55 -17.20 -5.53
N SER A 345 33.18 -17.24 -6.82
CA SER A 345 31.80 -17.44 -7.27
C SER A 345 31.30 -18.86 -6.97
N ALA A 346 32.13 -19.89 -7.18
CA ALA A 346 31.79 -21.26 -6.82
C ALA A 346 31.61 -21.42 -5.30
N ARG A 347 32.49 -20.81 -4.49
CA ARG A 347 32.40 -20.80 -3.03
C ARG A 347 31.16 -20.08 -2.52
N GLN A 348 30.84 -18.92 -3.08
CA GLN A 348 29.62 -18.19 -2.72
C GLN A 348 28.37 -19.00 -3.04
N THR A 349 28.37 -19.77 -4.14
CA THR A 349 27.28 -20.68 -4.49
C THR A 349 27.16 -21.83 -3.49
N LEU A 350 28.28 -22.45 -3.09
CA LEU A 350 28.32 -23.46 -2.02
C LEU A 350 27.76 -22.92 -0.70
N ALA A 351 28.12 -21.67 -0.35
CA ALA A 351 27.62 -21.02 0.85
C ALA A 351 26.10 -20.82 0.81
N GLY A 352 25.55 -20.43 -0.35
CA GLY A 352 24.10 -20.33 -0.57
C GLY A 352 23.36 -21.68 -0.47
N MET A 353 24.08 -22.79 -0.64
CA MET A 353 23.56 -24.15 -0.41
C MET A 353 23.73 -24.64 1.03
N GLY A 354 24.23 -23.81 1.95
CA GLY A 354 24.46 -24.17 3.35
C GLY A 354 25.78 -24.92 3.61
N VAL A 355 26.69 -25.01 2.64
CA VAL A 355 27.97 -25.72 2.79
C VAL A 355 29.05 -24.77 3.31
N ASP A 356 29.46 -24.95 4.56
CA ASP A 356 30.49 -24.15 5.26
C ASP A 356 30.32 -22.64 5.02
N SER A 357 29.07 -22.15 5.08
CA SER A 357 28.65 -20.89 4.46
C SER A 357 29.53 -19.70 4.84
N ARG A 358 29.82 -19.53 6.14
CA ARG A 358 30.66 -18.43 6.62
C ARG A 358 32.07 -18.50 6.03
N SER A 359 32.74 -19.65 6.15
CA SER A 359 34.12 -19.83 5.68
C SER A 359 34.23 -19.62 4.17
N ASN A 360 33.27 -20.16 3.41
CA ASN A 360 33.24 -19.98 1.96
C ASN A 360 33.03 -18.52 1.54
N LEU A 361 32.17 -17.77 2.26
CA LEU A 361 31.94 -16.34 1.98
C LEU A 361 33.15 -15.48 2.36
N GLU A 362 33.75 -15.67 3.53
CA GLU A 362 34.96 -14.95 3.95
C GLU A 362 36.11 -15.19 2.95
N LYS A 363 36.26 -16.43 2.48
CA LYS A 363 37.23 -16.75 1.44
C LYS A 363 36.90 -16.10 0.10
N ALA A 364 35.62 -16.09 -0.31
CA ALA A 364 35.18 -15.45 -1.54
C ALA A 364 35.48 -13.93 -1.53
N VAL A 365 35.20 -13.24 -0.42
CA VAL A 365 35.54 -11.81 -0.23
C VAL A 365 37.04 -11.58 -0.46
N GLY A 366 37.90 -12.38 0.17
CA GLY A 366 39.36 -12.27 -0.02
C GLY A 366 39.79 -12.51 -1.48
N LEU A 367 39.24 -13.53 -2.13
CA LEU A 367 39.55 -13.85 -3.54
C LEU A 367 39.12 -12.73 -4.49
N TYR A 368 37.96 -12.12 -4.28
CA TYR A 368 37.50 -10.99 -5.09
C TYR A 368 38.37 -9.74 -4.87
N GLY A 369 38.74 -9.45 -3.62
CA GLY A 369 39.66 -8.36 -3.29
C GLY A 369 41.04 -8.53 -3.92
N ASP A 370 41.56 -9.76 -3.97
CA ASP A 370 42.83 -10.05 -4.65
C ASP A 370 42.73 -9.91 -6.17
N ALA A 371 41.61 -10.31 -6.78
CA ALA A 371 41.37 -10.11 -8.20
C ALA A 371 41.28 -8.62 -8.59
N GLN A 372 40.66 -7.80 -7.75
CA GLN A 372 40.55 -6.35 -7.95
C GLN A 372 41.90 -5.64 -8.02
N LYS A 373 42.90 -6.10 -7.24
CA LYS A 373 44.27 -5.56 -7.27
C LYS A 373 44.98 -5.75 -8.61
N ILE A 374 44.49 -6.67 -9.45
CA ILE A 374 45.13 -7.06 -10.71
C ILE A 374 44.37 -6.49 -11.92
N PHE A 375 43.03 -6.49 -11.89
CA PHE A 375 42.27 -5.99 -13.04
C PHE A 375 42.43 -4.48 -13.23
N PRO A 376 42.48 -3.99 -14.48
CA PRO A 376 42.44 -2.56 -14.76
C PRO A 376 41.16 -1.93 -14.19
N LYS A 377 41.28 -0.80 -13.47
CA LYS A 377 40.16 -0.15 -12.77
C LYS A 377 38.97 0.22 -13.68
N ALA A 378 39.22 0.52 -14.95
CA ALA A 378 38.17 0.85 -15.92
C ALA A 378 37.55 -0.39 -16.60
N SER A 379 37.96 -1.61 -16.24
CA SER A 379 37.50 -2.83 -16.92
C SER A 379 36.21 -3.38 -16.32
N ALA A 380 35.37 -3.99 -17.15
CA ALA A 380 34.18 -4.71 -16.68
C ALA A 380 34.52 -5.88 -15.74
N SER A 381 35.73 -6.46 -15.82
CA SER A 381 36.16 -7.53 -14.91
C SER A 381 36.40 -6.99 -13.49
N TYR A 382 36.99 -5.79 -13.37
CA TYR A 382 37.13 -5.11 -12.09
C TYR A 382 35.76 -4.79 -11.47
N ALA A 383 34.83 -4.23 -12.26
CA ALA A 383 33.47 -3.94 -11.80
C ALA A 383 32.70 -5.20 -11.35
N ARG A 384 32.85 -6.33 -12.05
CA ARG A 384 32.26 -7.61 -11.62
C ARG A 384 32.88 -8.14 -10.33
N ALA A 385 34.19 -7.93 -10.11
CA ALA A 385 34.83 -8.33 -8.87
C ALA A 385 34.30 -7.53 -7.67
N LEU A 386 34.12 -6.21 -7.83
CA LEU A 386 33.48 -5.35 -6.82
C LEU A 386 32.05 -5.79 -6.50
N MET A 387 31.22 -6.00 -7.54
CA MET A 387 29.84 -6.46 -7.38
C MET A 387 29.77 -7.83 -6.67
N ASN A 388 30.64 -8.76 -7.04
CA ASN A 388 30.64 -10.09 -6.42
C ASN A 388 31.09 -10.04 -4.95
N GLU A 389 32.08 -9.19 -4.62
CA GLU A 389 32.46 -8.95 -3.22
C GLU A 389 31.30 -8.36 -2.42
N GLY A 390 30.63 -7.33 -2.95
CA GLY A 390 29.46 -6.74 -2.32
C GLY A 390 28.37 -7.78 -2.05
N SER A 391 28.17 -8.72 -2.97
CA SER A 391 27.18 -9.79 -2.84
C SER A 391 27.55 -10.81 -1.76
N ALA A 392 28.83 -11.18 -1.68
CA ALA A 392 29.33 -12.05 -0.61
C ALA A 392 29.19 -11.38 0.77
N ARG A 393 29.51 -10.08 0.88
CA ARG A 393 29.34 -9.28 2.10
C ARG A 393 27.89 -9.14 2.52
N GLN A 394 26.99 -8.87 1.57
CA GLN A 394 25.55 -8.84 1.85
C GLN A 394 25.06 -10.19 2.41
N THR A 395 25.57 -11.30 1.89
CA THR A 395 25.23 -12.64 2.39
C THR A 395 25.77 -12.87 3.81
N LEU A 396 27.02 -12.45 4.10
CA LEU A 396 27.58 -12.47 5.46
C LEU A 396 26.74 -11.66 6.45
N ALA A 397 26.29 -10.47 6.03
CA ALA A 397 25.43 -9.63 6.85
C ALA A 397 24.09 -10.30 7.19
N GLY A 398 23.49 -11.01 6.22
CA GLY A 398 22.29 -11.81 6.43
C GLY A 398 22.49 -12.99 7.40
N MET A 399 23.73 -13.42 7.62
CA MET A 399 24.11 -14.42 8.63
C MET A 399 24.43 -13.80 10.00
N GLY A 400 24.28 -12.49 10.17
CA GLY A 400 24.59 -11.78 11.42
C GLY A 400 26.08 -11.46 11.61
N VAL A 401 26.93 -11.61 10.57
CA VAL A 401 28.37 -11.32 10.66
C VAL A 401 28.61 -9.85 10.29
N ASP A 402 28.98 -9.04 11.28
CA ASP A 402 29.30 -7.61 11.14
C ASP A 402 28.31 -6.87 10.22
N SER A 403 27.01 -7.13 10.44
CA SER A 403 25.97 -6.90 9.42
C SER A 403 25.95 -5.47 8.89
N ARG A 404 26.07 -4.46 9.77
CA ARG A 404 26.06 -3.06 9.35
C ARG A 404 27.26 -2.71 8.47
N GLU A 405 28.48 -3.03 8.92
CA GLU A 405 29.72 -2.73 8.20
C GLU A 405 29.75 -3.43 6.83
N ASN A 406 29.34 -4.70 6.78
CA ASN A 406 29.28 -5.46 5.54
C ASN A 406 28.26 -4.87 4.54
N LEU A 407 27.10 -4.41 5.00
CA LEU A 407 26.10 -3.78 4.14
C LEU A 407 26.55 -2.40 3.66
N GLU A 408 27.11 -1.55 4.53
CA GLU A 408 27.65 -0.23 4.15
C GLU A 408 28.79 -0.37 3.13
N THR A 409 29.69 -1.33 3.34
CA THR A 409 30.76 -1.66 2.39
C THR A 409 30.21 -2.17 1.07
N ALA A 410 29.21 -3.07 1.11
CA ALA A 410 28.57 -3.57 -0.11
C ALA A 410 27.93 -2.44 -0.93
N VAL A 411 27.24 -1.48 -0.29
CA VAL A 411 26.71 -0.30 -0.97
C VAL A 411 27.81 0.50 -1.67
N SER A 412 28.95 0.71 -1.02
CA SER A 412 30.11 1.40 -1.64
C SER A 412 30.63 0.64 -2.86
N LEU A 413 30.85 -0.68 -2.73
CA LEU A 413 31.34 -1.53 -3.82
C LEU A 413 30.39 -1.55 -5.02
N TYR A 414 29.08 -1.58 -4.78
CA TYR A 414 28.07 -1.47 -5.85
C TYR A 414 28.07 -0.08 -6.49
N GLY A 415 28.28 0.98 -5.70
CA GLY A 415 28.47 2.34 -6.20
C GLY A 415 29.60 2.40 -7.23
N ASP A 416 30.78 1.91 -6.86
CA ASP A 416 31.96 1.88 -7.72
C ASP A 416 31.75 1.01 -8.97
N ALA A 417 31.14 -0.17 -8.83
CA ALA A 417 30.87 -1.06 -9.96
C ALA A 417 29.91 -0.42 -10.97
N LYS A 418 28.89 0.29 -10.49
CA LYS A 418 27.87 0.96 -11.29
C LYS A 418 28.43 2.10 -12.14
N GLU A 419 29.48 2.79 -11.68
CA GLU A 419 30.15 3.85 -12.46
C GLU A 419 30.86 3.32 -13.70
N ILE A 420 31.24 2.03 -13.70
CA ILE A 420 32.00 1.39 -14.78
C ILE A 420 31.07 0.71 -15.78
N PHE A 421 29.99 0.06 -15.32
CA PHE A 421 29.09 -0.65 -16.22
C PHE A 421 28.28 0.30 -17.11
N THR A 422 28.07 -0.10 -18.37
CA THR A 422 27.19 0.63 -19.28
C THR A 422 25.75 0.59 -18.75
N LYS A 423 25.09 1.75 -18.67
CA LYS A 423 23.75 1.93 -18.08
C LYS A 423 22.63 1.08 -18.71
N THR A 424 22.84 0.54 -19.91
CA THR A 424 21.89 -0.31 -20.62
C THR A 424 22.23 -1.79 -20.53
N SER A 425 23.27 -2.17 -19.79
CA SER A 425 23.72 -3.56 -19.69
C SER A 425 22.99 -4.35 -18.59
N ALA A 426 22.91 -5.67 -18.77
CA ALA A 426 22.40 -6.58 -17.74
C ALA A 426 23.24 -6.54 -16.45
N ASP A 427 24.56 -6.33 -16.57
CA ASP A 427 25.46 -6.17 -15.42
C ASP A 427 25.10 -4.93 -14.59
N TYR A 428 24.84 -3.79 -15.24
CA TYR A 428 24.40 -2.58 -14.56
C TYR A 428 23.07 -2.81 -13.82
N ALA A 429 22.07 -3.39 -14.49
CA ALA A 429 20.79 -3.71 -13.86
C ALA A 429 20.95 -4.64 -12.64
N ARG A 430 21.79 -5.67 -12.74
CA ARG A 430 22.08 -6.57 -11.62
C ARG A 430 22.73 -5.85 -10.43
N VAL A 431 23.66 -4.93 -10.67
CA VAL A 431 24.23 -4.09 -9.60
C VAL A 431 23.14 -3.27 -8.90
N LEU A 432 22.19 -2.70 -9.65
CA LEU A 432 21.07 -1.95 -9.05
C LEU A 432 20.19 -2.82 -8.16
N VAL A 433 19.87 -4.06 -8.58
CA VAL A 433 19.11 -5.01 -7.75
C VAL A 433 19.87 -5.34 -6.46
N ASN A 434 21.17 -5.58 -6.56
CA ASN A 434 21.99 -5.93 -5.41
C ASN A 434 22.16 -4.75 -4.43
N GLU A 435 22.42 -3.54 -4.94
CA GLU A 435 22.46 -2.32 -4.13
C GLU A 435 21.09 -2.05 -3.49
N GLY A 436 20.00 -2.19 -4.25
CA GLY A 436 18.64 -2.02 -3.76
C GLY A 436 18.30 -3.00 -2.63
N SER A 437 18.72 -4.26 -2.75
CA SER A 437 18.53 -5.30 -1.72
C SER A 437 19.31 -5.00 -0.45
N THR A 438 20.53 -4.51 -0.61
CA THR A 438 21.40 -4.13 0.50
C THR A 438 20.83 -2.93 1.26
N ARG A 439 20.36 -1.91 0.53
CA ARG A 439 19.69 -0.73 1.11
C ARG A 439 18.37 -1.08 1.77
N LYS A 440 17.58 -2.00 1.20
CA LYS A 440 16.37 -2.52 1.85
C LYS A 440 16.72 -3.07 3.24
N THR A 441 17.76 -3.90 3.31
CA THR A 441 18.21 -4.52 4.56
C THR A 441 18.67 -3.48 5.57
N LEU A 442 19.42 -2.45 5.13
CA LEU A 442 19.80 -1.31 6.00
C LEU A 442 18.58 -0.56 6.54
N ALA A 443 17.55 -0.35 5.71
CA ALA A 443 16.31 0.28 6.16
C ALA A 443 15.53 -0.59 7.16
N GLU A 444 15.52 -1.91 6.96
CA GLU A 444 14.94 -2.87 7.91
C GLU A 444 15.70 -2.89 9.26
N MET A 445 16.99 -2.54 9.24
CA MET A 445 17.84 -2.33 10.43
C MET A 445 17.76 -0.90 11.02
N ASP A 446 16.85 -0.08 10.54
CA ASP A 446 16.64 1.32 10.97
C ASP A 446 17.85 2.26 10.70
N VAL A 447 18.76 1.90 9.79
CA VAL A 447 19.88 2.74 9.36
C VAL A 447 19.44 3.63 8.22
N ASP A 448 19.33 4.95 8.49
CA ASP A 448 18.84 5.96 7.54
C ASP A 448 17.57 5.48 6.80
N SER A 449 16.65 4.90 7.56
CA SER A 449 15.57 4.03 7.05
C SER A 449 14.82 4.63 5.87
N GLN A 450 14.42 5.90 5.96
CA GLN A 450 13.65 6.56 4.91
C GLN A 450 14.45 6.78 3.63
N GLU A 451 15.73 7.15 3.75
CA GLU A 451 16.61 7.36 2.60
C GLU A 451 16.90 6.04 1.91
N ASN A 452 17.30 5.02 2.68
CA ASN A 452 17.63 3.71 2.15
C ASN A 452 16.41 3.02 1.52
N TYR A 453 15.22 3.16 2.10
CA TYR A 453 13.96 2.72 1.50
C TYR A 453 13.70 3.38 0.14
N ASN A 454 13.74 4.72 0.10
CA ASN A 454 13.48 5.49 -1.12
C ASN A 454 14.49 5.17 -2.23
N ARG A 455 15.76 5.00 -1.85
CA ARG A 455 16.83 4.65 -2.79
C ARG A 455 16.68 3.22 -3.30
N SER A 456 16.36 2.27 -2.42
CA SER A 456 16.08 0.87 -2.79
C SER A 456 14.98 0.79 -3.84
N LYS A 457 13.84 1.45 -3.59
CA LYS A 457 12.71 1.54 -4.54
C LYS A 457 13.15 2.07 -5.91
N LYS A 458 13.88 3.19 -5.93
CA LYS A 458 14.38 3.80 -7.17
C LYS A 458 15.29 2.85 -7.97
N LEU A 459 16.20 2.17 -7.28
CA LEU A 459 17.13 1.23 -7.91
C LEU A 459 16.40 0.03 -8.52
N TYR A 460 15.39 -0.53 -7.84
CA TYR A 460 14.58 -1.60 -8.41
C TYR A 460 13.81 -1.15 -9.65
N LEU A 461 13.15 0.00 -9.61
CA LEU A 461 12.39 0.52 -10.76
C LEU A 461 13.29 0.79 -11.96
N GLU A 462 14.48 1.37 -11.75
CA GLU A 462 15.48 1.57 -12.81
C GLU A 462 15.94 0.23 -13.39
N SER A 463 16.23 -0.75 -12.53
CA SER A 463 16.61 -2.10 -12.96
C SER A 463 15.51 -2.79 -13.77
N ILE A 464 14.27 -2.75 -13.31
CA ILE A 464 13.10 -3.33 -13.97
C ILE A 464 12.98 -2.75 -15.38
N SER A 465 13.05 -1.42 -15.53
CA SER A 465 12.98 -0.76 -16.85
C SER A 465 14.08 -1.20 -17.82
N ILE A 466 15.31 -1.38 -17.33
CA ILE A 466 16.43 -1.85 -18.16
C ILE A 466 16.22 -3.30 -18.58
N LEU A 467 15.82 -4.17 -17.65
CA LEU A 467 15.65 -5.60 -17.89
C LEU A 467 14.44 -5.89 -18.80
N GLU A 468 13.39 -5.09 -18.73
CA GLU A 468 12.28 -5.13 -19.71
C GLU A 468 12.78 -4.87 -21.12
N LYS A 469 13.58 -3.81 -21.33
CA LYS A 469 14.16 -3.48 -22.65
C LYS A 469 15.11 -4.56 -23.17
N LEU A 470 15.82 -5.24 -22.26
CA LEU A 470 16.73 -6.34 -22.60
C LEU A 470 16.01 -7.66 -22.85
N GLY A 471 14.72 -7.78 -22.50
CA GLY A 471 14.01 -9.06 -22.52
C GLY A 471 14.53 -10.09 -21.52
N ASP A 472 15.33 -9.67 -20.53
CA ASP A 472 15.90 -10.58 -19.51
C ASP A 472 14.78 -11.10 -18.60
N GLY A 473 14.64 -12.42 -18.44
CA GLY A 473 13.61 -12.97 -17.57
C GLY A 473 14.10 -13.35 -16.16
N TRP A 474 15.40 -13.46 -15.98
CA TRP A 474 15.99 -14.03 -14.77
C TRP A 474 16.18 -12.97 -13.69
N VAL A 475 16.97 -11.94 -13.95
CA VAL A 475 17.19 -10.81 -13.04
C VAL A 475 15.91 -9.99 -12.92
N TYR A 476 15.10 -9.93 -13.98
CA TYR A 476 13.82 -9.23 -13.96
C TYR A 476 12.87 -9.76 -12.88
N SER A 477 12.71 -11.09 -12.80
CA SER A 477 11.89 -11.73 -11.77
C SER A 477 12.36 -11.39 -10.35
N ILE A 478 13.68 -11.36 -10.13
CA ILE A 478 14.29 -11.06 -8.83
C ILE A 478 14.04 -9.59 -8.47
N ALA A 479 14.22 -8.67 -9.42
CA ALA A 479 13.96 -7.25 -9.22
C ALA A 479 12.50 -6.99 -8.83
N LEU A 480 11.55 -7.65 -9.51
CA LEU A 480 10.12 -7.57 -9.18
C LEU A 480 9.85 -8.13 -7.78
N LEU A 481 10.27 -9.36 -7.48
CA LEU A 481 10.06 -9.96 -6.16
C LEU A 481 10.64 -9.11 -5.02
N ASN A 482 11.79 -8.47 -5.25
CA ASN A 482 12.41 -7.57 -4.28
C ASN A 482 11.64 -6.26 -4.11
N LEU A 483 11.12 -5.67 -5.20
CA LEU A 483 10.21 -4.53 -5.12
C LEU A 483 8.91 -4.88 -4.39
N ASN A 484 8.33 -6.05 -4.70
CA ASN A 484 7.13 -6.57 -4.03
C ASN A 484 7.38 -6.69 -2.52
N SER A 485 8.50 -7.32 -2.13
CA SER A 485 8.89 -7.46 -0.72
C SER A 485 9.09 -6.09 -0.05
N LEU A 486 9.73 -5.13 -0.71
CA LEU A 486 9.98 -3.79 -0.17
C LEU A 486 8.66 -3.07 0.15
N LEU A 487 7.78 -2.96 -0.84
CA LEU A 487 6.52 -2.21 -0.70
C LEU A 487 5.56 -2.90 0.27
N LYS A 488 5.49 -4.23 0.21
CA LYS A 488 4.64 -5.03 1.10
C LYS A 488 5.09 -4.95 2.55
N ASN A 489 6.39 -5.08 2.83
CA ASN A 489 6.91 -4.94 4.19
C ASN A 489 6.64 -3.54 4.74
N ASN A 490 6.77 -2.50 3.90
CA ASN A 490 6.47 -1.14 4.31
C ASN A 490 4.97 -0.92 4.54
N PHE A 491 4.11 -1.51 3.72
CA PHE A 491 2.66 -1.54 3.96
C PHE A 491 2.34 -2.19 5.31
N TYR A 492 2.94 -3.34 5.63
CA TYR A 492 2.77 -4.01 6.91
C TYR A 492 3.27 -3.19 8.11
N LYS A 493 4.36 -2.43 7.95
CA LYS A 493 4.92 -1.55 8.99
C LYS A 493 4.09 -0.29 9.21
N THR A 494 3.60 0.33 8.14
CA THR A 494 3.02 1.68 8.17
C THR A 494 1.49 1.70 8.11
N GLY A 495 0.88 0.67 7.52
CA GLY A 495 -0.54 0.66 7.16
C GLY A 495 -0.87 1.51 5.93
N ASP A 496 0.11 2.18 5.31
CA ASP A 496 -0.14 3.09 4.19
C ASP A 496 -0.37 2.32 2.89
N LYS A 497 -1.64 2.24 2.47
CA LYS A 497 -2.08 1.58 1.24
C LYS A 497 -1.45 2.16 -0.03
N LYS A 498 -0.93 3.40 0.01
CA LYS A 498 -0.25 4.03 -1.12
C LYS A 498 0.94 3.21 -1.60
N ASN A 499 1.56 2.40 -0.73
CA ASN A 499 2.64 1.49 -1.12
C ASN A 499 2.15 0.38 -2.07
N LEU A 500 0.95 -0.14 -1.85
CA LEU A 500 0.34 -1.16 -2.73
C LEU A 500 -0.18 -0.51 -4.02
N GLU A 501 -0.78 0.68 -3.94
CA GLU A 501 -1.22 1.45 -5.11
C GLU A 501 -0.04 1.84 -6.02
N GLU A 502 1.07 2.27 -5.42
CA GLU A 502 2.31 2.59 -6.13
C GLU A 502 2.91 1.36 -6.81
N TRP A 503 2.74 0.17 -6.21
CA TRP A 503 3.15 -1.08 -6.84
C TRP A 503 2.35 -1.37 -8.12
N GLU A 504 1.02 -1.37 -8.02
CA GLU A 504 0.13 -1.64 -9.16
C GLU A 504 0.36 -0.62 -10.28
N GLY A 505 0.48 0.66 -9.91
CA GLY A 505 0.69 1.76 -10.85
C GLY A 505 2.04 1.72 -11.58
N ASN A 506 3.12 1.31 -10.91
CA ASN A 506 4.46 1.28 -11.51
C ASN A 506 4.66 0.12 -12.49
N LEU A 507 3.94 -1.00 -12.29
CA LEU A 507 4.14 -2.19 -13.11
C LEU A 507 3.23 -2.24 -14.34
N GLY A 508 2.07 -1.57 -14.28
CA GLY A 508 1.08 -1.61 -15.36
C GLY A 508 0.56 -3.02 -15.60
N ASP A 509 0.33 -3.39 -16.86
CA ASP A 509 -0.10 -4.76 -17.21
C ASP A 509 1.09 -5.74 -17.19
N ILE A 510 1.50 -6.10 -15.97
CA ILE A 510 2.65 -6.98 -15.75
C ILE A 510 2.43 -8.39 -16.29
N GLU A 511 1.19 -8.88 -16.29
CA GLU A 511 0.84 -10.20 -16.80
C GLU A 511 1.08 -10.28 -18.30
N GLU A 512 0.61 -9.29 -19.06
CA GLU A 512 0.89 -9.22 -20.49
C GLU A 512 2.40 -9.06 -20.76
N LYS A 513 3.10 -8.24 -19.96
CA LYS A 513 4.56 -8.06 -20.08
C LYS A 513 5.38 -9.34 -19.86
N ILE A 514 4.87 -10.32 -19.10
CA ILE A 514 5.58 -11.59 -18.78
C ILE A 514 5.03 -12.82 -19.49
N LYS A 515 3.88 -12.69 -20.15
CA LYS A 515 3.12 -13.80 -20.74
C LYS A 515 3.96 -14.67 -21.68
N ASP A 516 4.67 -14.06 -22.61
CA ASP A 516 5.47 -14.78 -23.62
C ASP A 516 6.98 -14.81 -23.31
N ARG A 517 7.38 -14.39 -22.09
CA ARG A 517 8.78 -14.39 -21.65
C ARG A 517 9.10 -15.62 -20.80
N ASP A 518 10.33 -16.10 -20.96
CA ASP A 518 10.93 -17.10 -20.09
C ASP A 518 11.36 -16.46 -18.75
N ILE A 519 10.42 -16.43 -17.79
CA ILE A 519 10.60 -15.80 -16.49
C ILE A 519 10.93 -16.86 -15.43
N ARG A 520 11.97 -16.60 -14.62
CA ARG A 520 12.27 -17.45 -13.47
C ARG A 520 11.18 -17.32 -12.41
N TYR A 521 10.74 -18.46 -11.85
CA TYR A 521 9.70 -18.48 -10.81
C TYR A 521 8.41 -17.77 -11.24
N LYS A 522 8.03 -17.89 -12.51
CA LYS A 522 6.91 -17.18 -13.13
C LYS A 522 5.61 -17.36 -12.34
N GLU A 523 5.27 -18.59 -11.98
CA GLU A 523 4.05 -18.92 -11.23
C GLU A 523 4.06 -18.25 -9.85
N ARG A 524 5.20 -18.27 -9.16
CA ARG A 524 5.37 -17.62 -7.86
C ARG A 524 5.26 -16.10 -7.96
N LEU A 525 5.84 -15.52 -9.01
CA LEU A 525 5.76 -14.08 -9.28
C LEU A 525 4.31 -13.65 -9.52
N ILE A 526 3.59 -14.39 -10.38
CA ILE A 526 2.18 -14.12 -10.69
C ILE A 526 1.29 -14.31 -9.46
N ALA A 527 1.51 -15.36 -8.67
CA ALA A 527 0.79 -15.55 -7.40
C ALA A 527 0.99 -14.35 -6.46
N ARG A 528 2.21 -13.81 -6.37
CA ARG A 528 2.49 -12.63 -5.54
C ARG A 528 1.89 -11.34 -6.10
N ILE A 529 1.69 -11.26 -7.41
CA ILE A 529 0.96 -10.17 -8.07
C ILE A 529 -0.52 -10.21 -7.67
N HIS A 530 -1.17 -11.36 -7.83
CA HIS A 530 -2.57 -11.54 -7.43
C HIS A 530 -2.78 -11.27 -5.94
N GLU A 531 -1.85 -11.69 -5.07
CA GLU A 531 -1.93 -11.38 -3.64
C GLU A 531 -1.95 -9.87 -3.34
N ILE A 532 -1.17 -9.06 -4.05
CA ILE A 532 -1.14 -7.61 -3.83
C ILE A 532 -2.47 -6.98 -4.28
N ARG A 533 -2.99 -7.41 -5.42
CA ARG A 533 -4.31 -6.99 -5.90
C ARG A 533 -5.43 -7.40 -4.94
N ALA A 534 -5.39 -8.64 -4.44
CA ALA A 534 -6.33 -9.11 -3.43
C ALA A 534 -6.27 -8.21 -2.18
N SER A 535 -5.06 -7.93 -1.69
CA SER A 535 -4.85 -7.06 -0.53
C SER A 535 -5.42 -5.65 -0.75
N LEU A 536 -5.33 -5.08 -1.96
CA LEU A 536 -5.94 -3.79 -2.31
C LEU A 536 -7.48 -3.86 -2.34
N LEU A 537 -8.02 -4.94 -2.91
CA LEU A 537 -9.46 -5.14 -3.10
C LEU A 537 -10.21 -5.43 -1.80
N GLU A 538 -9.56 -5.97 -0.77
CA GLU A 538 -10.16 -6.23 0.55
C GLU A 538 -10.71 -4.98 1.25
N PHE A 539 -10.35 -3.79 0.76
CA PHE A 539 -10.79 -2.47 1.24
C PHE A 539 -12.05 -1.93 0.54
N ASP A 540 -12.49 -2.54 -0.55
CA ASP A 540 -13.56 -2.02 -1.41
C ASP A 540 -14.95 -2.62 -1.10
N GLY A 541 -15.21 -2.89 0.19
CA GLY A 541 -16.47 -3.47 0.68
C GLY A 541 -16.77 -4.87 0.13
N LYS A 542 -18.03 -5.33 0.19
CA LYS A 542 -18.42 -6.70 -0.23
C LYS A 542 -18.00 -7.03 -1.68
N SER A 543 -18.18 -6.09 -2.61
CA SER A 543 -17.80 -6.29 -4.02
C SER A 543 -16.28 -6.43 -4.18
N GLY A 544 -15.50 -5.63 -3.44
CA GLY A 544 -14.05 -5.74 -3.36
C GLY A 544 -13.60 -7.09 -2.81
N ILE A 545 -14.15 -7.50 -1.67
CA ILE A 545 -13.84 -8.79 -1.01
C ILE A 545 -14.14 -9.98 -1.93
N GLN A 546 -15.24 -9.93 -2.69
CA GLN A 546 -15.55 -10.97 -3.67
C GLN A 546 -14.50 -11.04 -4.79
N LYS A 547 -13.96 -9.90 -5.24
CA LYS A 547 -12.86 -9.89 -6.21
C LYS A 547 -11.56 -10.36 -5.57
N ALA A 548 -11.28 -9.96 -4.33
CA ALA A 548 -10.10 -10.41 -3.58
C ALA A 548 -10.08 -11.93 -3.41
N SER A 549 -11.23 -12.56 -3.11
CA SER A 549 -11.38 -14.02 -3.09
C SER A 549 -10.90 -14.67 -4.39
N ARG A 550 -11.31 -14.15 -5.56
CA ARG A 550 -10.88 -14.67 -6.88
C ARG A 550 -9.38 -14.49 -7.13
N GLU A 551 -8.82 -13.36 -6.69
CA GLU A 551 -7.38 -13.13 -6.78
C GLU A 551 -6.60 -14.12 -5.90
N TYR A 552 -7.05 -14.37 -4.67
CA TYR A 552 -6.45 -15.38 -3.77
C TYR A 552 -6.59 -16.80 -4.32
N ASP A 553 -7.76 -17.19 -4.86
CA ASP A 553 -7.94 -18.48 -5.53
C ASP A 553 -6.97 -18.63 -6.72
N THR A 554 -6.78 -17.57 -7.51
CA THR A 554 -5.82 -17.57 -8.61
C THR A 554 -4.37 -17.71 -8.10
N ALA A 555 -4.01 -16.98 -7.03
CA ALA A 555 -2.70 -17.11 -6.39
C ALA A 555 -2.46 -18.52 -5.84
N TYR A 556 -3.49 -19.15 -5.24
CA TYR A 556 -3.45 -20.53 -4.77
C TYR A 556 -3.27 -21.52 -5.92
N LYS A 557 -4.05 -21.38 -7.01
CA LYS A 557 -3.95 -22.27 -8.18
C LYS A 557 -2.54 -22.32 -8.75
N LEU A 558 -1.83 -21.19 -8.74
CA LEU A 558 -0.46 -21.03 -9.24
C LEU A 558 0.61 -21.51 -8.26
N SER A 559 0.51 -21.14 -6.99
CA SER A 559 1.58 -21.37 -5.99
C SER A 559 1.40 -22.64 -5.15
N LYS A 560 0.16 -23.12 -5.02
CA LYS A 560 -0.25 -24.14 -4.05
C LYS A 560 0.05 -23.79 -2.59
N ASP A 561 0.23 -22.51 -2.27
CA ASP A 561 0.42 -22.05 -0.89
C ASP A 561 -0.92 -22.10 -0.13
N PRO A 562 -1.03 -22.90 0.96
CA PRO A 562 -2.26 -23.02 1.73
C PRO A 562 -2.78 -21.68 2.28
N PHE A 563 -1.89 -20.71 2.53
CA PHE A 563 -2.30 -19.38 2.98
C PHE A 563 -3.28 -18.73 2.00
N TYR A 564 -3.06 -18.86 0.69
CA TYR A 564 -3.97 -18.25 -0.30
C TYR A 564 -5.31 -18.96 -0.38
N ASN A 565 -5.35 -20.29 -0.25
CA ASN A 565 -6.62 -21.02 -0.20
C ASN A 565 -7.43 -20.61 1.05
N PHE A 566 -6.74 -20.49 2.19
CA PHE A 566 -7.37 -19.99 3.40
C PHE A 566 -7.88 -18.55 3.23
N MET A 567 -7.11 -17.66 2.61
CA MET A 567 -7.52 -16.27 2.38
C MET A 567 -8.71 -16.15 1.42
N ASP A 568 -8.82 -17.02 0.42
CA ASP A 568 -10.02 -17.13 -0.42
C ASP A 568 -11.24 -17.50 0.43
N GLU A 569 -11.17 -18.60 1.20
CA GLU A 569 -12.27 -19.03 2.07
C GLU A 569 -12.60 -18.01 3.17
N PHE A 570 -11.59 -17.28 3.67
CA PHE A 570 -11.77 -16.17 4.60
C PHE A 570 -12.53 -15.00 3.97
N CYS A 571 -12.20 -14.64 2.73
CA CYS A 571 -12.96 -13.65 1.97
C CYS A 571 -14.41 -14.13 1.72
N GLN A 572 -14.61 -15.41 1.41
CA GLN A 572 -15.93 -16.03 1.28
C GLN A 572 -16.74 -15.93 2.59
N ALA A 573 -16.11 -16.17 3.74
CA ALA A 573 -16.77 -16.02 5.03
C ALA A 573 -17.21 -14.57 5.30
N ARG A 574 -16.37 -13.58 4.93
CA ARG A 574 -16.70 -12.15 5.06
C ARG A 574 -17.85 -11.66 4.16
N ILE A 575 -18.26 -12.44 3.16
CA ILE A 575 -19.41 -12.15 2.29
C ILE A 575 -20.56 -13.14 2.49
N ASP A 576 -20.57 -13.84 3.62
CA ASP A 576 -21.66 -14.70 4.09
C ASP A 576 -21.91 -15.95 3.21
N THR A 577 -20.92 -16.38 2.40
CA THR A 577 -21.04 -17.63 1.60
C THR A 577 -20.61 -18.88 2.35
N LYS A 578 -19.85 -18.71 3.43
CA LYS A 578 -19.38 -19.75 4.35
C LYS A 578 -19.40 -19.18 5.78
N SER A 579 -19.64 -20.01 6.80
CA SER A 579 -19.55 -19.52 8.19
C SER A 579 -18.10 -19.50 8.68
N PHE A 580 -17.74 -18.56 9.55
CA PHE A 580 -16.42 -18.53 10.18
C PHE A 580 -16.19 -19.77 11.05
N CYS A 581 -17.21 -20.29 11.74
CA CYS A 581 -17.05 -21.53 12.51
C CYS A 581 -16.77 -22.78 11.66
N GLU A 582 -17.35 -22.87 10.46
CA GLU A 582 -17.00 -23.91 9.49
C GLU A 582 -15.55 -23.76 9.04
N LEU A 583 -15.12 -22.53 8.72
CA LEU A 583 -13.73 -22.23 8.35
C LEU A 583 -12.73 -22.58 9.45
N VAL A 584 -13.04 -22.29 10.73
CA VAL A 584 -12.23 -22.70 11.88
C VAL A 584 -12.06 -24.22 11.92
N SER A 585 -13.16 -24.96 11.71
CA SER A 585 -13.16 -26.43 11.74
C SER A 585 -12.32 -27.03 10.62
N ASP A 586 -12.46 -26.53 9.40
CA ASP A 586 -11.76 -27.04 8.22
C ASP A 586 -10.25 -26.88 8.34
N TRP A 587 -9.80 -25.78 8.93
CA TRP A 587 -8.38 -25.46 9.05
C TRP A 587 -7.76 -25.84 10.38
N LYS A 588 -8.49 -26.43 11.34
CA LYS A 588 -7.98 -26.66 12.71
C LYS A 588 -6.71 -27.50 12.81
N LEU A 589 -6.49 -28.42 11.86
CA LEU A 589 -5.35 -29.36 11.89
C LEU A 589 -4.10 -28.83 11.17
N GLU A 590 -4.24 -27.78 10.36
CA GLU A 590 -3.13 -27.21 9.59
C GLU A 590 -2.21 -26.35 10.47
N GLU A 591 -0.89 -26.49 10.29
CA GLU A 591 0.10 -25.69 11.01
C GLU A 591 0.12 -24.25 10.47
N LYS A 592 0.02 -23.25 11.36
CA LYS A 592 -0.06 -21.82 10.99
C LYS A 592 1.00 -21.01 11.71
N LYS A 593 1.64 -20.09 10.99
CA LYS A 593 2.68 -19.19 11.51
C LYS A 593 2.53 -17.79 10.92
N GLY A 594 3.03 -16.80 11.65
CA GLY A 594 3.05 -15.40 11.22
C GLY A 594 1.66 -14.89 10.86
N ILE A 595 1.54 -14.21 9.71
CA ILE A 595 0.28 -13.60 9.26
C ILE A 595 -0.86 -14.60 9.08
N PHE A 596 -0.56 -15.85 8.70
CA PHE A 596 -1.59 -16.88 8.56
C PHE A 596 -2.24 -17.18 9.93
N LEU A 597 -1.43 -17.28 10.98
CA LEU A 597 -1.94 -17.46 12.33
C LEU A 597 -2.78 -16.25 12.78
N ASP A 598 -2.37 -15.03 12.44
CA ASP A 598 -3.14 -13.81 12.75
C ASP A 598 -4.53 -13.82 12.11
N TYR A 599 -4.66 -14.17 10.82
CA TYR A 599 -5.97 -14.25 10.17
C TYR A 599 -6.80 -15.45 10.65
N TYR A 600 -6.17 -16.57 10.98
CA TYR A 600 -6.89 -17.71 11.55
C TYR A 600 -7.44 -17.41 12.94
N ASP A 601 -6.67 -16.76 13.81
CA ASP A 601 -7.17 -16.36 15.12
C ASP A 601 -8.24 -15.28 14.99
N TYR A 602 -8.13 -14.39 14.00
CA TYR A 602 -9.22 -13.46 13.67
C TYR A 602 -10.49 -14.21 13.24
N THR A 603 -10.34 -15.32 12.52
CA THR A 603 -11.47 -16.21 12.15
C THR A 603 -12.08 -16.90 13.37
N VAL A 604 -11.27 -17.30 14.35
CA VAL A 604 -11.76 -17.83 15.64
C VAL A 604 -12.54 -16.76 16.40
N PHE A 605 -12.03 -15.52 16.43
CA PHE A 605 -12.76 -14.36 16.96
C PHE A 605 -14.13 -14.19 16.31
N GLU A 606 -14.21 -14.18 14.97
CA GLU A 606 -15.49 -14.05 14.25
C GLU A 606 -16.42 -15.24 14.53
N CYS A 607 -15.90 -16.47 14.67
CA CYS A 607 -16.72 -17.64 15.06
C CYS A 607 -17.32 -17.50 16.47
N HIS A 608 -16.59 -16.95 17.44
CA HIS A 608 -17.16 -16.65 18.76
C HIS A 608 -18.31 -15.65 18.66
N LEU A 609 -18.21 -14.63 17.79
CA LEU A 609 -19.31 -13.71 17.54
C LEU A 609 -20.50 -14.40 16.85
N GLU A 610 -20.27 -15.31 15.89
CA GLU A 610 -21.32 -16.14 15.29
C GLU A 610 -22.03 -17.02 16.32
N ASN A 611 -21.30 -17.53 17.32
CA ASN A 611 -21.88 -18.33 18.39
C ASN A 611 -22.66 -17.48 19.40
N ALA A 612 -22.20 -16.27 19.71
CA ALA A 612 -22.92 -15.31 20.55
C ALA A 612 -24.29 -14.93 19.96
N LEU A 613 -24.41 -14.87 18.63
CA LEU A 613 -25.67 -14.65 17.92
C LEU A 613 -26.63 -15.86 17.97
N LYS A 614 -26.17 -17.04 18.38
CA LYS A 614 -27.02 -18.25 18.48
C LYS A 614 -27.64 -18.32 19.87
N SER A 615 -28.97 -18.31 19.93
CA SER A 615 -29.77 -18.36 21.17
C SER A 615 -29.59 -19.59 22.08
N THR A 616 -28.72 -20.53 21.73
CA THR A 616 -28.47 -21.80 22.44
C THR A 616 -27.16 -21.83 23.21
N ILE A 617 -26.33 -20.78 23.10
CA ILE A 617 -24.98 -20.70 23.68
C ILE A 617 -24.92 -19.50 24.63
N ASN A 618 -24.06 -19.56 25.66
CA ASN A 618 -23.88 -18.45 26.60
C ASN A 618 -23.15 -17.27 25.92
N GLU A 619 -23.91 -16.23 25.59
CA GLU A 619 -23.45 -15.01 24.93
C GLU A 619 -22.27 -14.33 25.66
N GLU A 620 -22.29 -14.28 27.00
CA GLU A 620 -21.25 -13.61 27.80
C GLU A 620 -19.90 -14.35 27.74
N ASP A 621 -19.93 -15.68 27.79
CA ASP A 621 -18.73 -16.52 27.71
C ASP A 621 -18.08 -16.42 26.32
N GLU A 622 -18.89 -16.44 25.25
CA GLU A 622 -18.39 -16.30 23.87
C GLU A 622 -17.77 -14.91 23.63
N LEU A 623 -18.36 -13.83 24.17
CA LEU A 623 -17.78 -12.48 24.06
C LEU A 623 -16.46 -12.36 24.82
N LYS A 624 -16.32 -13.03 25.96
CA LYS A 624 -15.06 -13.07 26.70
C LYS A 624 -13.96 -13.78 25.90
N LEU A 625 -14.27 -14.95 25.32
CA LEU A 625 -13.34 -15.68 24.45
C LEU A 625 -12.96 -14.87 23.21
N ALA A 626 -13.91 -14.13 22.61
CA ALA A 626 -13.65 -13.22 21.51
C ALA A 626 -12.63 -12.13 21.88
N VAL A 627 -12.77 -11.50 23.04
CA VAL A 627 -11.84 -10.46 23.54
C VAL A 627 -10.46 -11.05 23.87
N GLU A 628 -10.41 -12.24 24.48
CA GLU A 628 -9.16 -12.95 24.75
C GLU A 628 -8.40 -13.21 23.43
N LYS A 629 -9.11 -13.69 22.40
CA LYS A 629 -8.51 -13.95 21.10
C LYS A 629 -7.97 -12.70 20.42
N LEU A 630 -8.72 -11.60 20.43
CA LEU A 630 -8.23 -10.30 19.91
C LEU A 630 -7.00 -9.82 20.68
N THR A 631 -6.96 -10.01 22.00
CA THR A 631 -5.82 -9.64 22.84
C THR A 631 -4.55 -10.40 22.43
N GLU A 632 -4.67 -11.72 22.24
CA GLU A 632 -3.56 -12.55 21.76
C GLU A 632 -3.00 -12.06 20.41
N ILE A 633 -3.89 -11.73 19.45
CA ILE A 633 -3.47 -11.22 18.14
C ILE A 633 -2.75 -9.87 18.29
N ARG A 634 -3.33 -8.93 19.04
CA ARG A 634 -2.77 -7.58 19.25
C ARG A 634 -1.36 -7.61 19.83
N ASP A 635 -1.14 -8.50 20.80
CA ASP A 635 0.12 -8.61 21.52
C ASP A 635 1.18 -9.36 20.71
N ARG A 636 0.76 -10.32 19.87
CA ARG A 636 1.64 -11.09 18.97
C ARG A 636 2.04 -10.31 17.72
N THR A 637 1.07 -9.70 17.03
CA THR A 637 1.28 -9.21 15.67
C THR A 637 2.17 -7.97 15.62
N GLN A 638 3.09 -7.95 14.66
CA GLN A 638 3.91 -6.78 14.33
C GLN A 638 3.38 -6.03 13.11
N ILE A 639 2.28 -6.51 12.51
CA ILE A 639 1.67 -5.89 11.35
C ILE A 639 0.71 -4.82 11.86
N LYS A 640 1.09 -3.56 11.65
CA LYS A 640 0.37 -2.39 12.19
C LYS A 640 -1.11 -2.43 11.82
N ILE A 641 -1.42 -2.82 10.60
CA ILE A 641 -2.78 -2.87 10.06
C ILE A 641 -3.70 -3.85 10.81
N ILE A 642 -3.18 -5.02 11.18
CA ILE A 642 -3.91 -6.04 11.92
C ILE A 642 -4.05 -5.55 13.37
N LYS A 643 -2.97 -4.99 13.93
CA LYS A 643 -2.95 -4.46 15.29
C LYS A 643 -3.96 -3.34 15.50
N ASP A 644 -4.04 -2.39 14.57
CA ASP A 644 -4.97 -1.27 14.61
C ASP A 644 -6.41 -1.80 14.50
N ARG A 645 -6.70 -2.67 13.52
CA ARG A 645 -8.04 -3.25 13.35
C ARG A 645 -8.51 -4.03 14.58
N VAL A 646 -7.67 -4.90 15.11
CA VAL A 646 -7.95 -5.68 16.32
C VAL A 646 -8.19 -4.75 17.53
N SER A 647 -7.36 -3.71 17.69
CA SER A 647 -7.52 -2.73 18.76
C SER A 647 -8.85 -1.97 18.66
N ALA A 648 -9.28 -1.60 17.45
CA ALA A 648 -10.56 -0.95 17.24
C ALA A 648 -11.74 -1.86 17.66
N TYR A 649 -11.73 -3.14 17.26
CA TYR A 649 -12.76 -4.10 17.68
C TYR A 649 -12.75 -4.36 19.20
N MET A 650 -11.59 -4.37 19.85
CA MET A 650 -11.52 -4.47 21.31
C MET A 650 -12.23 -3.29 22.00
N TYR A 651 -12.02 -2.05 21.55
CA TYR A 651 -12.75 -0.89 22.06
C TYR A 651 -14.25 -1.00 21.81
N LEU A 652 -14.65 -1.47 20.64
CA LEU A 652 -16.07 -1.62 20.30
C LEU A 652 -16.78 -2.70 21.12
N LEU A 653 -16.16 -3.86 21.33
CA LEU A 653 -16.67 -4.90 22.22
C LEU A 653 -16.77 -4.38 23.65
N LYS A 654 -15.76 -3.64 24.12
CA LYS A 654 -15.80 -3.03 25.44
C LYS A 654 -16.95 -2.01 25.56
N ALA A 655 -17.18 -1.19 24.54
CA ALA A 655 -18.31 -0.27 24.50
C ALA A 655 -19.66 -0.99 24.51
N LEU A 656 -19.78 -2.10 23.79
CA LEU A 656 -20.98 -2.94 23.78
C LEU A 656 -21.26 -3.50 25.19
N VAL A 657 -20.26 -4.09 25.84
CA VAL A 657 -20.37 -4.55 27.23
C VAL A 657 -20.74 -3.39 28.16
N ASP A 658 -20.01 -2.27 28.10
CA ASP A 658 -20.22 -1.13 29.00
C ASP A 658 -21.64 -0.55 28.86
N CYS A 659 -22.16 -0.50 27.63
CA CYS A 659 -23.47 0.06 27.33
C CYS A 659 -24.63 -0.84 27.76
N PHE A 660 -24.54 -2.16 27.56
CA PHE A 660 -25.68 -3.07 27.73
C PHE A 660 -25.64 -3.90 29.02
N THR A 661 -24.47 -4.04 29.67
CA THR A 661 -24.36 -4.81 30.93
C THR A 661 -24.18 -3.90 32.15
N THR A 662 -23.33 -2.88 32.06
CA THR A 662 -23.00 -1.98 33.20
C THR A 662 -23.69 -0.62 33.16
N ASP A 663 -24.46 -0.34 32.09
CA ASP A 663 -25.17 0.92 31.87
C ASP A 663 -24.25 2.17 31.96
N SER A 664 -22.97 2.01 31.59
CA SER A 664 -21.87 2.97 31.70
C SER A 664 -21.65 3.73 30.37
N TYR A 665 -22.61 4.57 29.99
CA TYR A 665 -22.66 5.21 28.65
C TYR A 665 -21.51 6.18 28.38
N LYS A 666 -20.92 6.78 29.41
CA LYS A 666 -19.81 7.73 29.24
C LYS A 666 -18.55 7.01 28.79
N GLU A 667 -18.25 5.89 29.44
CA GLU A 667 -17.16 4.99 29.15
C GLU A 667 -17.38 4.31 27.80
N ALA A 668 -18.60 3.83 27.54
CA ALA A 668 -18.98 3.29 26.23
C ALA A 668 -18.77 4.32 25.11
N ALA A 669 -19.22 5.57 25.27
CA ALA A 669 -19.04 6.62 24.27
C ALA A 669 -17.57 6.95 24.03
N ALA A 670 -16.73 6.93 25.08
CA ALA A 670 -15.29 7.11 24.97
C ALA A 670 -14.62 5.96 24.20
N ASN A 671 -15.01 4.71 24.49
CA ASN A 671 -14.51 3.53 23.79
C ASN A 671 -14.91 3.53 22.30
N VAL A 672 -16.17 3.82 21.96
CA VAL A 672 -16.58 3.95 20.54
C VAL A 672 -15.80 5.05 19.83
N LYS A 673 -15.54 6.18 20.51
CA LYS A 673 -14.77 7.29 19.94
C LYS A 673 -13.32 6.91 19.63
N GLU A 674 -12.68 6.11 20.48
CA GLU A 674 -11.32 5.64 20.20
C GLU A 674 -11.32 4.61 19.05
N GLY A 675 -12.31 3.71 19.01
CA GLY A 675 -12.53 2.82 17.87
C GLY A 675 -12.73 3.58 16.54
N CYS A 676 -13.60 4.60 16.52
CA CYS A 676 -13.79 5.52 15.38
C CYS A 676 -12.47 6.11 14.89
N LYS A 677 -11.63 6.59 15.83
CA LYS A 677 -10.38 7.26 15.53
C LYS A 677 -9.41 6.31 14.84
N ILE A 678 -9.28 5.08 15.34
CA ILE A 678 -8.41 4.06 14.74
C ILE A 678 -8.87 3.73 13.31
N PHE A 679 -10.17 3.46 13.09
CA PHE A 679 -10.68 3.20 11.73
C PHE A 679 -10.46 4.37 10.78
N ARG A 680 -10.58 5.61 11.27
CA ARG A 680 -10.29 6.81 10.47
C ARG A 680 -8.82 6.94 10.11
N GLU A 681 -7.90 6.73 11.05
CA GLU A 681 -6.45 6.78 10.82
C GLU A 681 -6.00 5.67 9.84
N TYR A 682 -6.66 4.52 9.91
CA TYR A 682 -6.44 3.38 9.03
C TYR A 682 -7.11 3.52 7.65
N GLY A 683 -8.17 4.33 7.53
CA GLY A 683 -8.91 4.54 6.28
C GLY A 683 -10.02 3.52 6.01
N ASP A 684 -10.47 2.78 7.03
CA ASP A 684 -11.63 1.89 6.95
C ASP A 684 -12.93 2.69 7.06
N LYS A 685 -13.51 3.02 5.90
CA LYS A 685 -14.74 3.81 5.82
C LYS A 685 -15.95 3.10 6.41
N GLN A 686 -16.04 1.77 6.26
CA GLN A 686 -17.17 1.01 6.78
C GLN A 686 -17.10 0.94 8.30
N GLY A 687 -15.91 0.64 8.86
CA GLY A 687 -15.65 0.69 10.29
C GLY A 687 -15.95 2.07 10.88
N GLN A 688 -15.53 3.16 10.21
CA GLN A 688 -15.83 4.52 10.65
C GLN A 688 -17.34 4.81 10.71
N GLN A 689 -18.09 4.50 9.64
CA GLN A 689 -19.54 4.73 9.59
C GLN A 689 -20.27 3.92 10.68
N MET A 690 -19.90 2.66 10.84
CA MET A 690 -20.43 1.78 11.88
C MET A 690 -20.23 2.38 13.29
N CYS A 691 -19.02 2.84 13.60
CA CYS A 691 -18.72 3.45 14.89
C CYS A 691 -19.44 4.81 15.07
N GLU A 692 -19.60 5.62 14.03
CA GLU A 692 -20.33 6.90 14.10
C GLU A 692 -21.81 6.70 14.44
N ILE A 693 -22.47 5.71 13.82
CA ILE A 693 -23.86 5.35 14.12
C ILE A 693 -23.95 4.83 15.56
N PHE A 694 -23.04 3.95 15.97
CA PHE A 694 -23.02 3.41 17.33
C PHE A 694 -22.79 4.52 18.38
N HIS A 695 -21.86 5.43 18.13
CA HIS A 695 -21.58 6.56 19.01
C HIS A 695 -22.80 7.45 19.20
N ASN A 696 -23.53 7.74 18.12
CA ASN A 696 -24.76 8.53 18.17
C ASN A 696 -25.84 7.86 19.02
N ALA A 697 -26.01 6.53 18.92
CA ALA A 697 -26.95 5.79 19.75
C ALA A 697 -26.57 5.84 21.24
N VAL A 698 -25.30 5.58 21.56
CA VAL A 698 -24.78 5.63 22.94
C VAL A 698 -24.93 7.02 23.56
N VAL A 699 -24.64 8.08 22.80
CA VAL A 699 -24.77 9.48 23.27
C VAL A 699 -26.23 9.86 23.51
N LYS A 700 -27.15 9.45 22.62
CA LYS A 700 -28.57 9.79 22.75
C LYS A 700 -29.33 8.92 23.76
N LYS A 701 -28.74 7.79 24.21
CA LYS A 701 -29.13 6.87 25.30
C LYS A 701 -30.61 6.45 25.35
N ARG A 702 -31.54 7.38 25.59
CA ARG A 702 -32.98 7.18 25.78
C ARG A 702 -33.82 7.44 24.52
N ASP A 703 -33.19 7.75 23.40
CA ASP A 703 -33.88 7.96 22.12
C ASP A 703 -34.01 6.62 21.37
N PRO A 704 -35.22 6.01 21.29
CA PRO A 704 -35.40 4.75 20.58
C PRO A 704 -35.10 4.86 19.08
N GLU A 705 -35.25 6.05 18.46
CA GLU A 705 -34.90 6.25 17.05
C GLU A 705 -33.38 6.18 16.82
N ALA A 706 -32.57 6.57 17.81
CA ALA A 706 -31.12 6.48 17.71
C ALA A 706 -30.63 5.02 17.69
N TRP A 707 -31.30 4.13 18.44
CA TRP A 707 -31.06 2.68 18.40
C TRP A 707 -31.66 2.03 17.16
N GLN A 708 -32.81 2.52 16.68
CA GLN A 708 -33.42 2.07 15.42
C GLN A 708 -32.52 2.35 14.20
N GLU A 709 -31.75 3.43 14.22
CA GLU A 709 -30.84 3.79 13.14
C GLU A 709 -29.71 2.77 12.94
N ILE A 710 -29.24 2.12 14.01
CA ILE A 710 -28.31 0.98 13.91
C ILE A 710 -28.98 -0.16 13.13
N ILE A 711 -30.24 -0.49 13.45
CA ILE A 711 -30.98 -1.59 12.84
C ILE A 711 -31.29 -1.30 11.36
N ARG A 712 -31.53 -0.04 10.98
CA ARG A 712 -31.78 0.36 9.58
C ARG A 712 -30.57 0.14 8.67
N ASN A 713 -29.35 0.13 9.23
CA ASN A 713 -28.11 -0.01 8.48
C ASN A 713 -27.54 -1.44 8.54
N ARG A 714 -28.40 -2.48 8.50
CA ARG A 714 -28.01 -3.92 8.52
C ARG A 714 -27.10 -4.37 7.38
N GLU A 715 -26.77 -3.51 6.42
CA GLU A 715 -25.89 -3.83 5.29
C GLU A 715 -24.41 -3.99 5.67
N PHE A 716 -23.99 -3.55 6.86
CA PHE A 716 -22.62 -3.79 7.34
C PHE A 716 -22.40 -5.29 7.63
N SER A 717 -21.58 -5.94 6.80
CA SER A 717 -21.18 -7.34 7.01
C SER A 717 -20.06 -7.49 8.03
N SER A 718 -20.45 -7.48 9.29
CA SER A 718 -19.59 -7.88 10.40
C SER A 718 -20.46 -8.53 11.47
N ASN A 719 -19.99 -9.66 12.02
CA ASN A 719 -20.70 -10.31 13.13
C ASN A 719 -20.81 -9.39 14.34
N PHE A 720 -19.84 -8.50 14.55
CA PHE A 720 -19.94 -7.45 15.57
C PHE A 720 -21.15 -6.53 15.34
N TYR A 721 -21.40 -6.12 14.09
CA TYR A 721 -22.52 -5.22 13.80
C TYR A 721 -23.87 -5.94 13.88
N SER A 722 -23.93 -7.21 13.46
CA SER A 722 -25.10 -8.06 13.69
C SER A 722 -25.43 -8.15 15.17
N LEU A 723 -24.41 -8.38 16.02
CA LEU A 723 -24.58 -8.42 17.47
C LEU A 723 -25.06 -7.07 18.00
N LEU A 724 -24.44 -5.97 17.56
CA LEU A 724 -24.84 -4.63 17.93
C LEU A 724 -26.32 -4.36 17.56
N CYS A 725 -26.79 -4.85 16.41
CA CYS A 725 -28.20 -4.73 16.01
C CYS A 725 -29.13 -5.49 16.97
N GLU A 726 -28.78 -6.71 17.39
CA GLU A 726 -29.59 -7.48 18.35
C GLU A 726 -29.64 -6.81 19.73
N TYR A 727 -28.51 -6.32 20.24
CA TYR A 727 -28.49 -5.55 21.49
C TYR A 727 -29.28 -4.23 21.37
N SER A 728 -29.18 -3.55 20.22
CA SER A 728 -29.93 -2.32 19.97
C SER A 728 -31.44 -2.57 19.91
N ASP A 729 -31.88 -3.69 19.34
CA ASP A 729 -33.29 -4.06 19.29
C ASP A 729 -33.84 -4.41 20.68
N ARG A 730 -33.10 -5.19 21.48
CA ARG A 730 -33.42 -5.44 22.90
C ARG A 730 -33.56 -4.12 23.66
N LYS A 731 -32.60 -3.21 23.51
CA LYS A 731 -32.61 -1.91 24.22
C LYS A 731 -33.74 -0.99 23.77
N ARG A 732 -34.05 -0.97 22.47
CA ARG A 732 -35.18 -0.22 21.92
C ARG A 732 -36.50 -0.72 22.52
N ALA A 733 -36.70 -2.04 22.57
CA ALA A 733 -37.88 -2.64 23.18
C ALA A 733 -38.02 -2.30 24.67
N ASP A 734 -36.92 -2.34 25.43
CA ASP A 734 -36.91 -1.95 26.84
C ASP A 734 -37.29 -0.47 27.05
N ILE A 735 -36.75 0.43 26.22
CA ILE A 735 -37.07 1.86 26.28
C ILE A 735 -38.53 2.12 25.93
N GLU A 736 -39.05 1.44 24.90
CA GLU A 736 -40.45 1.54 24.49
C GLU A 736 -41.40 1.03 25.59
N CYS A 737 -41.06 -0.08 26.25
CA CYS A 737 -41.85 -0.61 27.38
C CYS A 737 -41.88 0.36 28.55
N TYR A 738 -40.73 0.93 28.93
CA TYR A 738 -40.65 1.90 30.04
C TYR A 738 -41.48 3.16 29.78
N ARG A 739 -41.55 3.64 28.53
CA ARG A 739 -42.41 4.79 28.16
C ARG A 739 -43.90 4.45 28.26
N PHE A 740 -44.29 3.21 28.00
CA PHE A 740 -45.68 2.76 28.08
C PHE A 740 -46.18 2.71 29.54
N ASP A 741 -45.37 2.22 30.47
CA ASP A 741 -45.71 2.14 31.89
C ASP A 741 -45.91 3.52 32.53
N GLN A 742 -45.06 4.51 32.18
CA GLN A 742 -45.20 5.89 32.67
C GLN A 742 -46.50 6.57 32.23
N VAL A 743 -46.95 6.30 30.99
CA VAL A 743 -48.23 6.84 30.49
C VAL A 743 -49.40 6.23 31.26
N HIS A 744 -49.30 4.96 31.66
CA HIS A 744 -50.35 4.29 32.42
C HIS A 744 -50.49 4.84 33.85
N GLU A 745 -49.39 5.11 34.55
CA GLU A 745 -49.42 5.77 35.87
C GLU A 745 -50.03 7.18 35.83
N ILE A 746 -49.66 7.99 34.83
CA ILE A 746 -50.20 9.35 34.66
C ILE A 746 -51.71 9.31 34.41
N MET A 747 -52.19 8.39 33.57
CA MET A 747 -53.62 8.21 33.33
C MET A 747 -54.39 7.80 34.60
N GLY A 748 -53.79 6.95 35.44
CA GLY A 748 -54.37 6.55 36.72
C GLY A 748 -54.53 7.73 37.71
N ALA A 749 -53.56 8.64 37.74
CA ALA A 749 -53.63 9.84 38.58
C ALA A 749 -54.72 10.83 38.11
N VAL A 750 -54.77 11.13 36.80
CA VAL A 750 -55.76 12.04 36.22
C VAL A 750 -57.20 11.53 36.44
N SER A 751 -57.42 10.21 36.40
CA SER A 751 -58.75 9.64 36.63
C SER A 751 -59.27 9.86 38.06
N LYS A 752 -58.39 9.88 39.07
CA LYS A 752 -58.79 10.12 40.49
C LYS A 752 -59.16 11.58 40.74
N ASP A 753 -58.44 12.52 40.15
CA ASP A 753 -58.70 13.95 40.33
C ASP A 753 -60.06 14.37 39.73
N ILE A 754 -60.46 13.75 38.61
CA ILE A 754 -61.77 13.98 37.99
C ILE A 754 -62.93 13.50 38.88
N GLU A 755 -62.74 12.43 39.64
CA GLU A 755 -63.77 11.87 40.53
C GLU A 755 -64.04 12.78 41.74
N GLN A 756 -62.99 13.35 42.33
CA GLN A 756 -63.11 14.29 43.46
C GLN A 756 -63.84 15.60 43.09
N VAL A 757 -63.61 16.13 41.89
CA VAL A 757 -64.26 17.37 41.44
C VAL A 757 -65.78 17.19 41.27
N LYS A 758 -66.23 16.02 40.80
CA LYS A 758 -67.67 15.71 40.67
C LYS A 758 -68.40 15.67 42.02
N GLU A 759 -67.73 15.15 43.05
CA GLU A 759 -68.34 14.98 44.38
C GLU A 759 -68.56 16.33 45.10
N ILE A 760 -67.67 17.30 44.89
CA ILE A 760 -67.79 18.66 45.46
C ILE A 760 -68.96 19.44 44.83
N SER A 761 -69.19 19.27 43.52
CA SER A 761 -70.28 19.94 42.80
C SER A 761 -71.66 19.54 43.34
N ILE A 762 -71.90 18.23 43.51
CA ILE A 762 -73.19 17.67 43.97
C ILE A 762 -73.54 18.17 45.38
N ARG A 763 -72.55 18.31 46.27
CA ARG A 763 -72.78 18.74 47.66
C ARG A 763 -73.23 20.20 47.77
N THR A 764 -72.92 21.03 46.78
CA THR A 764 -73.24 22.47 46.80
C THR A 764 -74.65 22.72 46.30
N GLU A 765 -75.08 22.02 45.25
CA GLU A 765 -76.46 22.07 44.72
C GLU A 765 -77.49 21.67 45.80
N ASN A 766 -77.23 20.59 46.55
CA ASN A 766 -78.14 20.12 47.60
C ASN A 766 -78.40 21.14 48.73
N LYS A 767 -77.44 22.02 49.03
CA LYS A 767 -77.61 23.06 50.08
C LYS A 767 -78.48 24.22 49.63
N ILE A 768 -78.57 24.46 48.32
CA ILE A 768 -79.37 25.56 47.75
C ILE A 768 -80.85 25.16 47.76
N ASP A 769 -81.15 23.95 47.31
CA ASP A 769 -82.50 23.39 47.33
C ASP A 769 -83.09 23.41 48.75
N GLU A 770 -82.27 23.11 49.77
CA GLU A 770 -82.68 23.16 51.18
C GLU A 770 -83.12 24.57 51.62
N ILE A 771 -82.35 25.60 51.27
CA ILE A 771 -82.61 26.99 51.68
C ILE A 771 -83.82 27.57 50.91
N GLN A 772 -83.96 27.25 49.62
CA GLN A 772 -85.15 27.64 48.86
C GLN A 772 -86.41 26.99 49.43
N SER A 773 -86.34 25.71 49.82
CA SER A 773 -87.45 25.04 50.51
C SER A 773 -87.82 25.74 51.83
N GLN A 774 -86.83 26.18 52.60
CA GLN A 774 -87.05 26.93 53.85
C GLN A 774 -87.76 28.26 53.59
N ILE A 775 -87.35 29.02 52.57
CA ILE A 775 -87.97 30.28 52.16
C ILE A 775 -89.46 30.10 51.84
N HIS A 776 -89.79 29.19 50.92
CA HIS A 776 -91.18 28.95 50.53
C HIS A 776 -92.05 28.51 51.72
N SER A 777 -91.52 27.62 52.58
CA SER A 777 -92.26 27.17 53.77
C SER A 777 -92.50 28.30 54.77
N GLY A 778 -91.51 29.18 54.99
CA GLY A 778 -91.62 30.30 55.90
C GLY A 778 -92.60 31.38 55.40
N PHE A 779 -92.63 31.65 54.10
CA PHE A 779 -93.60 32.58 53.52
C PHE A 779 -95.04 32.05 53.52
N ALA A 780 -95.23 30.73 53.39
CA ALA A 780 -96.53 30.12 53.60
C ALA A 780 -97.03 30.33 55.04
N GLU A 781 -96.15 30.19 56.03
CA GLU A 781 -96.45 30.45 57.45
C GLU A 781 -96.81 31.93 57.70
N ILE A 782 -96.02 32.88 57.17
CA ILE A 782 -96.29 34.32 57.29
C ILE A 782 -97.64 34.69 56.68
N LYS A 783 -97.99 34.14 55.50
CA LYS A 783 -99.30 34.37 54.87
C LYS A 783 -100.43 33.85 55.75
N GLY A 784 -100.27 32.67 56.36
CA GLY A 784 -101.23 32.10 57.30
C GLY A 784 -101.45 32.99 58.54
N GLN A 785 -100.37 33.46 59.16
CA GLN A 785 -100.43 34.37 60.33
C GLN A 785 -101.18 35.67 60.00
N ILE A 786 -100.94 36.23 58.81
CA ILE A 786 -101.63 37.44 58.36
C ILE A 786 -103.11 37.17 58.07
N GLU A 787 -103.45 36.02 57.48
CA GLU A 787 -104.84 35.65 57.21
C GLU A 787 -105.67 35.45 58.48
N GLU A 788 -105.10 34.87 59.52
CA GLU A 788 -105.80 34.59 60.78
C GLU A 788 -106.06 35.86 61.61
N GLY A 789 -105.20 36.88 61.50
CA GLY A 789 -105.27 38.10 62.31
C GLY A 789 -105.85 39.34 61.63
N PHE A 790 -106.05 39.34 60.31
CA PHE A 790 -106.36 40.56 59.54
C PHE A 790 -107.88 40.87 59.46
N ASP A 791 -108.29 42.03 59.97
CA ASP A 791 -109.70 42.48 60.02
C ASP A 791 -110.06 43.54 58.95
N GLY A 792 -109.36 43.51 57.80
CA GLY A 792 -109.57 44.42 56.66
C GLY A 792 -110.34 43.79 55.48
N THR A 793 -110.47 44.52 54.36
CA THR A 793 -111.21 44.01 53.19
C THR A 793 -110.44 42.91 52.45
N ALA A 794 -111.17 42.00 51.78
CA ALA A 794 -110.56 40.95 50.96
C ALA A 794 -109.67 41.50 49.82
N ALA A 795 -109.91 42.74 49.37
CA ALA A 795 -109.06 43.42 48.38
C ALA A 795 -107.71 43.85 48.98
N GLU A 796 -107.71 44.39 50.20
CA GLU A 796 -106.49 44.76 50.94
C GLU A 796 -105.66 43.53 51.31
N LEU A 797 -106.30 42.45 51.76
CA LEU A 797 -105.61 41.18 52.05
C LEU A 797 -104.96 40.58 50.80
N ARG A 798 -105.62 40.66 49.63
CA ARG A 798 -105.02 40.25 48.34
C ARG A 798 -103.83 41.13 47.96
N GLN A 799 -103.90 42.43 48.21
CA GLN A 799 -102.79 43.34 47.94
C GLN A 799 -101.58 43.04 48.84
N ILE A 800 -101.80 42.76 50.13
CA ILE A 800 -100.75 42.37 51.09
C ILE A 800 -100.14 41.01 50.70
N LYS A 801 -100.96 40.01 50.36
CA LYS A 801 -100.46 38.72 49.86
C LYS A 801 -99.64 38.85 48.58
N GLY A 802 -100.08 39.71 47.65
CA GLY A 802 -99.33 40.00 46.42
C GLY A 802 -97.96 40.61 46.70
N LYS A 803 -97.87 41.47 47.72
CA LYS A 803 -96.61 42.06 48.18
C LYS A 803 -95.70 41.03 48.84
N ILE A 804 -96.24 40.14 49.67
CA ILE A 804 -95.47 39.03 50.27
C ILE A 804 -94.93 38.08 49.20
N ASN A 805 -95.71 37.79 48.15
CA ASN A 805 -95.23 37.00 47.02
C ASN A 805 -94.03 37.66 46.31
N ASN A 806 -94.01 39.00 46.20
CA ASN A 806 -92.86 39.70 45.61
C ASN A 806 -91.62 39.55 46.50
N ILE A 807 -91.77 39.61 47.82
CA ILE A 807 -90.66 39.40 48.76
C ILE A 807 -90.11 37.98 48.67
N GLU A 808 -91.01 36.99 48.64
CA GLU A 808 -90.65 35.58 48.47
C GLU A 808 -89.85 35.39 47.18
N GLN A 809 -90.30 36.00 46.07
CA GLN A 809 -89.61 35.94 44.80
C GLN A 809 -88.26 36.68 44.81
N ASP A 810 -88.15 37.81 45.49
CA ASP A 810 -86.89 38.56 45.61
C ASP A 810 -85.85 37.82 46.46
N LEU A 811 -86.27 37.19 47.56
CA LEU A 811 -85.37 36.35 48.36
C LEU A 811 -84.97 35.06 47.64
N ASP A 812 -85.88 34.43 46.90
CA ASP A 812 -85.56 33.27 46.06
C ASP A 812 -84.55 33.62 44.95
N ASN A 813 -84.75 34.77 44.29
CA ASN A 813 -83.80 35.31 43.30
C ASN A 813 -82.41 35.55 43.92
N LEU A 814 -82.33 36.11 45.13
CA LEU A 814 -81.05 36.30 45.82
C LEU A 814 -80.36 34.97 46.17
N VAL A 815 -81.10 33.95 46.59
CA VAL A 815 -80.55 32.61 46.84
C VAL A 815 -80.05 31.98 45.54
N ARG A 816 -80.74 32.17 44.42
CA ARG A 816 -80.27 31.68 43.12
C ARG A 816 -79.00 32.39 42.66
N ILE A 817 -78.96 33.73 42.77
CA ILE A 817 -77.75 34.53 42.47
C ILE A 817 -76.57 34.10 43.34
N SER A 818 -76.81 33.71 44.59
CA SER A 818 -75.76 33.21 45.49
C SER A 818 -75.00 31.98 44.98
N ASN A 819 -75.61 31.20 44.08
CA ASN A 819 -74.98 30.04 43.43
C ASN A 819 -74.00 30.49 42.36
N ASP A 820 -74.42 31.43 41.51
CA ASP A 820 -73.59 32.00 40.43
C ASP A 820 -72.39 32.77 41.01
N VAL A 821 -72.55 33.35 42.21
CA VAL A 821 -71.48 34.06 42.94
C VAL A 821 -70.49 33.10 43.59
N GLY A 822 -70.96 31.98 44.16
CA GLY A 822 -70.12 31.00 44.85
C GLY A 822 -69.35 31.57 46.06
N GLY A 823 -68.49 30.74 46.67
CA GLY A 823 -67.56 31.17 47.73
C GLY A 823 -68.23 31.74 48.99
N LYS A 824 -67.49 32.59 49.71
CA LYS A 824 -67.96 33.21 50.97
C LYS A 824 -69.06 34.23 50.73
N GLU A 825 -69.04 34.90 49.57
CA GLU A 825 -70.01 35.89 49.14
C GLU A 825 -71.39 35.26 48.93
N GLY A 826 -71.45 34.13 48.22
CA GLY A 826 -72.68 33.35 48.06
C GLY A 826 -73.22 32.84 49.40
N GLU A 827 -72.36 32.38 50.31
CA GLU A 827 -72.78 32.00 51.68
C GLU A 827 -73.39 33.17 52.46
N CYS A 828 -72.80 34.37 52.36
CA CYS A 828 -73.31 35.56 53.03
C CYS A 828 -74.70 35.99 52.52
N ILE A 829 -74.95 35.88 51.21
CA ILE A 829 -76.25 36.23 50.61
C ILE A 829 -77.34 35.25 51.08
N ARG A 830 -77.03 33.95 51.14
CA ARG A 830 -77.96 32.93 51.66
C ARG A 830 -78.31 33.15 53.13
N GLU A 831 -77.31 33.51 53.93
CA GLU A 831 -77.48 33.85 55.34
C GLU A 831 -78.38 35.09 55.52
N PHE A 832 -78.22 36.11 54.67
CA PHE A 832 -79.05 37.32 54.71
C PHE A 832 -80.52 36.99 54.42
N ALA A 833 -80.79 36.21 53.36
CA ALA A 833 -82.14 35.80 53.01
C ALA A 833 -82.82 35.00 54.15
N SER A 834 -82.08 34.08 54.77
CA SER A 834 -82.57 33.25 55.87
C SER A 834 -82.89 34.08 57.13
N GLN A 835 -82.02 35.03 57.49
CA GLN A 835 -82.27 35.88 58.68
C GLN A 835 -83.41 36.88 58.45
N MET A 836 -83.57 37.43 57.25
CA MET A 836 -84.70 38.32 56.93
C MET A 836 -86.03 37.56 57.00
N LEU A 837 -86.08 36.33 56.47
CA LEU A 837 -87.24 35.46 56.61
C LEU A 837 -87.60 35.21 58.08
N GLU A 838 -86.61 34.90 58.92
CA GLU A 838 -86.84 34.63 60.35
C GLU A 838 -87.34 35.86 61.12
N ILE A 839 -86.88 37.06 60.80
CA ILE A 839 -87.41 38.31 61.39
C ILE A 839 -88.88 38.51 60.99
N MET A 840 -89.21 38.24 59.73
CA MET A 840 -90.58 38.35 59.24
C MET A 840 -91.52 37.33 59.89
N LYS A 841 -91.08 36.07 60.03
CA LYS A 841 -91.83 34.99 60.71
C LYS A 841 -92.14 35.29 62.18
N LYS A 842 -91.26 36.05 62.85
CA LYS A 842 -91.41 36.41 64.27
C LYS A 842 -92.26 37.67 64.49
N GLY A 843 -92.65 38.38 63.43
CA GLY A 843 -93.38 39.64 63.55
C GLY A 843 -92.59 40.75 64.26
N ASP A 844 -91.25 40.73 64.18
CA ASP A 844 -90.39 41.64 64.95
C ASP A 844 -90.21 43.01 64.24
N SER A 845 -91.20 43.87 64.42
CA SER A 845 -91.21 45.22 63.82
C SER A 845 -90.08 46.12 64.33
N GLU A 846 -89.62 45.91 65.56
CA GLU A 846 -88.57 46.73 66.17
C GLU A 846 -87.19 46.35 65.61
N ALA A 847 -86.96 45.06 65.35
CA ALA A 847 -85.77 44.59 64.65
C ALA A 847 -85.68 45.16 63.23
N LEU A 848 -86.76 45.13 62.45
CA LEU A 848 -86.76 45.75 61.10
C LEU A 848 -86.51 47.26 61.14
N LYS A 849 -87.07 47.95 62.13
CA LYS A 849 -86.86 49.38 62.32
C LYS A 849 -85.39 49.69 62.64
N ARG A 850 -84.80 48.99 63.62
CA ARG A 850 -83.38 49.12 63.96
C ARG A 850 -82.47 48.76 62.79
N PHE A 851 -82.81 47.70 62.05
CA PHE A 851 -82.11 47.33 60.83
C PHE A 851 -82.11 48.50 59.83
N SER A 852 -83.29 49.05 59.53
CA SER A 852 -83.42 50.19 58.61
C SER A 852 -82.64 51.44 59.07
N GLU A 853 -82.67 51.77 60.36
CA GLU A 853 -81.91 52.89 60.94
C GLU A 853 -80.40 52.68 60.80
N LYS A 854 -79.93 51.44 60.99
CA LYS A 854 -78.52 51.07 60.85
C LYS A 854 -78.07 51.09 59.39
N ILE A 855 -78.93 50.72 58.46
CA ILE A 855 -78.64 50.86 57.01
C ILE A 855 -78.54 52.33 56.63
N VAL A 856 -79.43 53.18 57.15
CA VAL A 856 -79.35 54.62 56.93
C VAL A 856 -78.06 55.21 57.52
N GLN A 857 -77.65 54.80 58.73
CA GLN A 857 -76.39 55.22 59.36
C GLN A 857 -75.15 54.81 58.54
N ASN A 858 -75.18 53.65 57.88
CA ASN A 858 -74.08 53.15 57.06
C ASN A 858 -74.22 53.48 55.56
N SER A 859 -75.25 54.24 55.16
CA SER A 859 -75.61 54.46 53.76
C SER A 859 -74.54 55.17 52.94
N SER A 860 -73.78 56.09 53.54
CA SER A 860 -72.64 56.76 52.90
C SER A 860 -71.50 55.77 52.62
N SER A 861 -71.16 54.91 53.59
CA SER A 861 -70.14 53.87 53.41
C SER A 861 -70.54 52.84 52.35
N ILE A 862 -71.81 52.42 52.32
CA ILE A 862 -72.30 51.51 51.27
C ILE A 862 -72.24 52.19 49.90
N THR A 863 -72.55 53.49 49.81
CA THR A 863 -72.47 54.25 48.54
C THR A 863 -71.03 54.39 48.04
N GLU A 864 -70.07 54.65 48.93
CA GLU A 864 -68.63 54.70 48.60
C GLU A 864 -68.11 53.36 48.10
N ILE A 865 -68.54 52.26 48.74
CA ILE A 865 -68.19 50.89 48.33
C ILE A 865 -68.78 50.58 46.95
N ILE A 866 -70.01 51.01 46.65
CA ILE A 866 -70.62 50.86 45.32
C ILE A 866 -69.95 51.77 44.27
N GLU A 867 -69.53 52.98 44.61
CA GLU A 867 -68.85 53.89 43.68
C GLU A 867 -67.48 53.34 43.26
N ALA A 868 -66.72 52.83 44.23
CA ALA A 868 -65.40 52.23 44.04
C ALA A 868 -65.43 50.86 43.35
N ALA A 869 -66.62 50.31 43.12
CA ALA A 869 -66.85 49.04 42.45
C ALA A 869 -66.40 49.04 40.98
N GLU A 870 -65.89 47.93 40.47
CA GLU A 870 -65.72 47.70 39.02
C GLU A 870 -66.93 46.94 38.43
N ILE A 871 -68.14 47.50 38.54
CA ILE A 871 -69.39 46.92 37.99
C ILE A 871 -70.03 47.86 36.94
N PRO A 872 -70.93 47.38 36.07
CA PRO A 872 -71.55 48.21 35.03
C PRO A 872 -72.21 49.47 35.59
N GLU A 873 -71.99 50.63 34.95
CA GLU A 873 -72.46 51.91 35.49
C GLU A 873 -73.98 52.03 35.61
N LYS A 874 -74.71 51.31 34.75
CA LYS A 874 -76.17 51.20 34.87
C LYS A 874 -76.57 50.60 36.22
N GLU A 875 -75.82 49.59 36.67
CA GLU A 875 -76.14 48.80 37.87
C GLU A 875 -75.63 49.52 39.12
N LYS A 876 -74.51 50.25 39.03
CA LYS A 876 -74.12 51.23 40.07
C LYS A 876 -75.17 52.31 40.25
N THR A 877 -75.64 52.88 39.14
CA THR A 877 -76.62 53.97 39.17
C THR A 877 -77.93 53.48 39.78
N GLU A 878 -78.38 52.28 39.40
CA GLU A 878 -79.58 51.66 39.98
C GLU A 878 -79.42 51.35 41.48
N ALA A 879 -78.31 50.72 41.89
CA ALA A 879 -78.04 50.40 43.29
C ALA A 879 -77.93 51.67 44.17
N LYS A 880 -77.22 52.71 43.70
CA LYS A 880 -77.10 54.01 44.39
C LYS A 880 -78.44 54.74 44.45
N SER A 881 -79.24 54.70 43.38
CA SER A 881 -80.58 55.29 43.35
C SER A 881 -81.48 54.63 44.40
N LYS A 882 -81.51 53.30 44.44
CA LYS A 882 -82.35 52.53 45.37
C LYS A 882 -81.92 52.72 46.82
N LEU A 883 -80.61 52.79 47.09
CA LEU A 883 -80.08 53.11 48.41
C LEU A 883 -80.38 54.56 48.86
N SER A 884 -80.41 55.51 47.92
CA SER A 884 -80.82 56.90 48.19
C SER A 884 -82.31 56.98 48.51
N ASP A 885 -83.16 56.26 47.77
CA ASP A 885 -84.58 56.14 48.05
C ASP A 885 -84.85 55.41 49.37
N PHE A 886 -84.00 54.46 49.77
CA PHE A 886 -84.06 53.79 51.07
C PHE A 886 -84.00 54.80 52.24
N LYS A 887 -83.27 55.91 52.12
CA LYS A 887 -83.21 56.96 53.16
C LYS A 887 -84.56 57.63 53.43
N LYS A 888 -85.52 57.51 52.51
CA LYS A 888 -86.87 58.06 52.62
C LYS A 888 -87.85 57.09 53.29
N ILE A 889 -87.46 55.82 53.51
CA ILE A 889 -88.30 54.76 54.09
C ILE A 889 -88.89 55.14 55.46
N PRO A 890 -88.16 55.75 56.42
CA PRO A 890 -88.76 56.14 57.72
C PRO A 890 -89.94 57.10 57.59
N GLY A 891 -90.01 57.90 56.52
CA GLY A 891 -91.15 58.75 56.17
C GLY A 891 -92.28 58.00 55.45
N ILE A 892 -91.93 57.13 54.49
CA ILE A 892 -92.87 56.31 53.71
C ILE A 892 -93.63 55.30 54.60
N LEU A 893 -92.95 54.72 55.59
CA LEU A 893 -93.56 53.80 56.56
C LEU A 893 -94.63 54.49 57.43
N LYS A 894 -94.46 55.79 57.71
CA LYS A 894 -95.42 56.60 58.47
C LYS A 894 -96.67 56.98 57.66
N GLU A 895 -96.56 57.08 56.34
CA GLU A 895 -97.69 57.32 55.43
C GLU A 895 -98.45 56.04 55.07
N LYS A 896 -97.76 54.94 54.77
CA LYS A 896 -98.40 53.65 54.47
C LYS A 896 -99.08 53.01 55.68
N ALA A 897 -98.59 53.22 56.90
CA ALA A 897 -99.30 52.79 58.10
C ALA A 897 -100.62 53.56 58.33
N LYS A 898 -100.83 54.71 57.67
CA LYS A 898 -102.10 55.48 57.71
C LYS A 898 -103.07 55.12 56.59
N SER A 899 -102.62 54.43 55.53
CA SER A 899 -103.49 54.06 54.39
C SER A 899 -104.37 52.83 54.66
N PHE A 900 -104.19 52.19 55.83
CA PHE A 900 -104.99 51.06 56.30
C PHE A 900 -105.71 51.49 57.59
N SER A 901 -106.95 51.02 57.79
CA SER A 901 -107.79 51.39 58.95
C SER A 901 -107.12 51.08 60.29
N VAL A 902 -107.53 51.77 61.36
CA VAL A 902 -106.80 51.94 62.65
C VAL A 902 -106.38 50.65 63.38
N ASP A 903 -106.83 49.46 62.98
CA ASP A 903 -106.41 48.17 63.55
C ASP A 903 -105.76 47.25 62.51
N VAL A 904 -104.47 47.49 62.21
CA VAL A 904 -103.62 46.61 61.37
C VAL A 904 -102.75 45.72 62.26
N THR A 905 -102.67 44.42 61.95
CA THR A 905 -101.81 43.48 62.72
C THR A 905 -100.32 43.80 62.57
N LYS A 906 -99.55 43.48 63.62
CA LYS A 906 -98.09 43.67 63.63
C LYS A 906 -97.41 42.95 62.46
N ASP A 907 -97.90 41.77 62.07
CA ASP A 907 -97.33 40.97 60.99
C ASP A 907 -97.51 41.60 59.61
N VAL A 908 -98.60 42.37 59.40
CA VAL A 908 -98.81 43.16 58.18
C VAL A 908 -97.85 44.35 58.13
N VAL A 909 -97.65 45.05 59.26
CA VAL A 909 -96.69 46.17 59.34
C VAL A 909 -95.27 45.68 59.09
N VAL A 910 -94.89 44.54 59.67
CA VAL A 910 -93.60 43.87 59.47
C VAL A 910 -93.42 43.48 58.01
N SER A 911 -94.44 42.88 57.40
CA SER A 911 -94.38 42.45 55.99
C SER A 911 -94.28 43.62 55.01
N LEU A 912 -95.05 44.69 55.22
CA LEU A 912 -94.96 45.92 54.42
C LEU A 912 -93.62 46.64 54.60
N THR A 913 -93.04 46.58 55.81
CA THR A 913 -91.73 47.17 56.09
C THR A 913 -90.62 46.35 55.44
N ALA A 914 -90.68 45.02 55.57
CA ALA A 914 -89.73 44.11 54.94
C ALA A 914 -89.79 44.18 53.42
N GLU A 915 -90.98 44.39 52.82
CA GLU A 915 -91.15 44.59 51.39
C GLU A 915 -90.32 45.74 50.85
N GLU A 916 -90.47 46.92 51.45
CA GLU A 916 -89.71 48.10 51.04
C GLU A 916 -88.22 47.83 51.24
N ILE A 917 -87.84 47.30 52.40
CA ILE A 917 -86.45 47.03 52.73
C ILE A 917 -85.81 46.08 51.70
N ILE A 918 -86.45 44.96 51.40
CA ILE A 918 -85.94 43.94 50.48
C ILE A 918 -85.96 44.47 49.04
N THR A 919 -87.04 45.11 48.61
CA THR A 919 -87.14 45.70 47.25
C THR A 919 -86.02 46.69 46.95
N TYR A 920 -85.64 47.51 47.93
CA TYR A 920 -84.58 48.50 47.76
C TYR A 920 -83.16 47.93 47.95
N LEU A 921 -83.00 46.85 48.72
CA LEU A 921 -81.70 46.21 48.94
C LEU A 921 -81.37 45.10 47.92
N THR A 922 -82.36 44.47 47.29
CA THR A 922 -82.15 43.42 46.29
C THR A 922 -81.26 43.89 45.14
N PRO A 923 -81.46 45.06 44.50
CA PRO A 923 -80.56 45.55 43.46
C PRO A 923 -79.14 45.82 43.95
N VAL A 924 -78.97 46.19 45.23
CA VAL A 924 -77.66 46.40 45.85
C VAL A 924 -76.93 45.07 46.06
N LEU A 925 -77.65 44.05 46.52
CA LEU A 925 -77.13 42.71 46.76
C LEU A 925 -76.84 41.93 45.48
N SER A 926 -77.66 42.11 44.45
CA SER A 926 -77.51 41.48 43.13
C SER A 926 -76.25 41.93 42.38
N THR A 927 -75.61 43.04 42.79
CA THR A 927 -74.28 43.43 42.26
C THR A 927 -73.20 42.36 42.50
N ALA A 928 -73.47 41.37 43.36
CA ALA A 928 -72.57 40.26 43.63
C ALA A 928 -72.28 39.35 42.44
N ALA A 929 -73.21 39.23 41.49
CA ALA A 929 -73.04 38.40 40.29
C ALA A 929 -71.87 38.86 39.40
N PHE A 930 -71.31 40.05 39.63
CA PHE A 930 -70.23 40.64 38.84
C PHE A 930 -68.82 40.44 39.44
N GLY A 931 -68.68 39.78 40.60
CA GLY A 931 -67.42 39.12 40.99
C GLY A 931 -66.23 39.96 41.53
N VAL A 932 -66.44 41.15 42.11
CA VAL A 932 -65.37 42.02 42.69
C VAL A 932 -65.88 42.59 44.05
N PRO A 933 -65.06 42.99 45.06
CA PRO A 933 -65.24 42.71 46.51
C PRO A 933 -66.33 43.52 47.26
N ILE A 934 -67.23 44.18 46.54
CA ILE A 934 -68.30 45.03 47.09
C ILE A 934 -69.31 44.22 47.93
N PRO A 935 -69.75 43.00 47.53
CA PRO A 935 -70.85 42.32 48.22
C PRO A 935 -70.49 41.77 49.59
N SER A 936 -69.31 41.17 49.80
CA SER A 936 -68.99 40.60 51.13
C SER A 936 -68.86 41.70 52.20
N GLN A 937 -68.40 42.90 51.82
CA GLN A 937 -68.36 44.04 52.73
C GLN A 937 -69.76 44.64 52.94
N VAL A 938 -70.55 44.82 51.87
CA VAL A 938 -71.91 45.35 51.97
C VAL A 938 -72.83 44.36 52.71
N VAL A 939 -72.87 43.09 52.32
CA VAL A 939 -73.59 42.01 53.00
C VAL A 939 -73.07 41.82 54.42
N GLY A 940 -71.77 41.97 54.68
CA GLY A 940 -71.22 41.96 56.04
C GLY A 940 -71.78 43.10 56.91
N ILE A 941 -71.92 44.31 56.36
CA ILE A 941 -72.57 45.45 57.02
C ILE A 941 -74.06 45.16 57.22
N LEU A 942 -74.74 44.59 56.22
CA LEU A 942 -76.16 44.22 56.30
C LEU A 942 -76.41 43.12 57.35
N LEU A 943 -75.66 42.02 57.33
CA LEU A 943 -75.73 40.94 58.31
C LEU A 943 -75.39 41.42 59.72
N LYS A 944 -74.41 42.32 59.87
CA LYS A 944 -74.10 42.93 61.17
C LYS A 944 -75.20 43.88 61.62
N ALA A 945 -75.90 44.53 60.69
CA ALA A 945 -77.09 45.31 61.01
C ALA A 945 -78.23 44.39 61.47
N ILE A 946 -78.47 43.25 60.80
CA ILE A 946 -79.51 42.26 61.13
C ILE A 946 -79.24 41.56 62.47
N ARG A 947 -78.00 41.12 62.73
CA ARG A 947 -77.65 40.43 63.99
C ARG A 947 -77.65 41.33 65.22
N ASN A 948 -77.57 42.65 65.03
CA ASN A 948 -77.57 43.65 66.11
C ASN A 948 -78.84 44.52 66.10
N SER A 949 -79.91 44.05 65.46
CA SER A 949 -81.24 44.66 65.48
C SER A 949 -82.16 44.00 66.49
#